data_AF-A0A925IDY3-F1
#
_entry.id   AF-A0A925IDY3-F1
#
_cell.length_a   1.000
_cell.length_b   1.000
_cell.length_c   1.000
_cell.angle_alpha   90.00
_cell.angle_beta   90.00
_cell.angle_gamma   90.00
#
_symmetry.space_group_name_H-M   'P 1'
#
loop_
_entity.id
_entity.type
_entity.pdbx_description
1 polymer ?
#
loop_
_entity_poly.entity_id
_entity_poly.type
_entity_poly.pdbx_seq_one_letter_code
_entity_poly.pdbx_strand_id
1 'polypeptide(L)'
;MKKQYFLIVLLFLVIGVSGTSLSLTAQDNGINSALLLHDSRDDLYRNPFGAVPIGTTVTLRLRAAHGDLDAVGLRLYSSAIGTVTVLPLHVTTTTPDGYDLWEIALPTGDVLTVYYYRFLLSKDGEVFIYEDDSLDSEGNLIEFRKGGSGVTLTNTTSADYQIAVYDPEYYTPEWMRNAVIYQIFPDRFRDGDASNNPTDDSDTFYGDVPLYFHETWNEPMLNGRVDLLPNGTGYWNSDFFGGDLAGITEKLDYLQSLGVTAIYLNPIFEARSNHRYDTADYMTIDRRLGTMDDFHTLVSQAEERGMHLILDGVLNHLSSDSLFFDRYHRYETDGACESAESEWRNWFTFVAAEANQPAPCAGENDDVYYRSWANFDSIPQVNNTVFATRAYFVRGENSVVRTWGAEGIGGWRLDAAEQVDDGRDPENGYWENFRTVARLVNPETVIVGEFWHDSSEWLLGDEWDSVTNYRFRRALLGFVRGNDFTDNDGVIVGLRPSEFDAAMRSVEEDTPSMAYHAMMNIVDSHDTTRALFALDNSQDALKLAALVQFTFPGAPTIYYGDEIALNAPDIDLQDDPFNRAPYPWPDEEGDFYPAPDEAMLTYYQTLGQARQSNTALRSGDLVTLVADDERGIYAFVRIDADAGNAALVVVNTSTEQQTVELNFESLLPNNLMMEPLFNQGDFSSDFVTDQGMANLNIAAQSGNVWLSAGVPDLAFATPQPPVDLTAEAETGMVRLNWDAVEDAVGTIVYRSPVAIGGFERIGETEDTTFIDNNVENGFRYYYTVASVGEFGLVGVMSESIEGIPAYQVTSATVEPLASESVVLQYGTTVDVEASVRVSDYAMIGHEQRGILADAALIRSDRSEVDVVWTPMTYVFDRNSAPVYRTVLSPQFAGEFQVVVRFTVDRGLHWTQAVLPDVGTVPTLVVESPDDVTASESPTNFTITRAAPGDVIMTWNPVADADVAVYRIIRSGLDGNVTFDVPADATLYTDTTAFDGATYAYSIAAIDQAHNISESVVSNDVFIERGLIA
;
A
#
# COMPACT_ATOMS: atom_id res chain seq x y z
N MET A 1 -4.10 -31.93 7.24
CA MET A 1 -5.58 -31.94 7.28
C MET A 1 -6.08 -31.38 5.97
N LYS A 2 -6.38 -32.25 5.01
CA LYS A 2 -7.11 -31.91 3.77
C LYS A 2 -8.26 -32.90 3.72
N LYS A 3 -9.47 -32.44 4.05
CA LYS A 3 -10.78 -33.03 3.69
C LYS A 3 -11.87 -32.29 4.44
N GLN A 4 -12.57 -31.42 3.72
CA GLN A 4 -14.03 -31.33 3.62
C GLN A 4 -14.35 -29.91 3.19
N TYR A 5 -14.76 -29.73 1.94
CA TYR A 5 -15.97 -28.98 1.57
C TYR A 5 -16.23 -29.25 0.08
N PHE A 6 -17.24 -30.07 -0.19
CA PHE A 6 -17.83 -30.28 -1.50
C PHE A 6 -19.34 -30.48 -1.31
N LEU A 7 -20.12 -29.90 -2.24
CA LEU A 7 -21.60 -29.80 -2.35
C LEU A 7 -22.24 -28.80 -1.38
N ILE A 8 -22.96 -27.77 -1.83
CA ILE A 8 -24.14 -27.86 -2.70
C ILE A 8 -24.14 -26.77 -3.80
N VAL A 9 -23.98 -27.17 -5.06
CA VAL A 9 -24.50 -26.45 -6.24
C VAL A 9 -25.04 -27.51 -7.19
N LEU A 10 -26.36 -27.56 -7.39
CA LEU A 10 -27.03 -27.86 -8.67
C LEU A 10 -28.55 -27.84 -8.47
N LEU A 11 -29.25 -26.90 -9.13
CA LEU A 11 -30.31 -27.19 -10.11
C LEU A 11 -30.86 -25.85 -10.65
N PHE A 12 -30.51 -25.49 -11.89
CA PHE A 12 -31.40 -25.57 -13.05
C PHE A 12 -30.60 -25.37 -14.35
N LEU A 13 -30.90 -26.22 -15.34
CA LEU A 13 -30.09 -26.51 -16.53
C LEU A 13 -30.83 -26.04 -17.81
N VAL A 14 -30.08 -25.39 -18.71
CA VAL A 14 -30.07 -25.50 -20.19
C VAL A 14 -31.22 -24.91 -21.04
N ILE A 15 -30.85 -23.99 -21.96
CA ILE A 15 -30.73 -24.04 -23.45
C ILE A 15 -30.08 -22.68 -23.82
N GLY A 16 -28.99 -22.51 -24.58
CA GLY A 16 -28.55 -23.10 -25.84
C GLY A 16 -27.41 -22.23 -26.42
N VAL A 17 -26.53 -22.85 -27.20
CA VAL A 17 -25.29 -22.28 -27.75
C VAL A 17 -25.55 -21.30 -28.90
N SER A 18 -24.95 -20.11 -28.84
CA SER A 18 -24.40 -19.40 -30.01
C SER A 18 -23.47 -18.28 -29.53
N GLY A 19 -22.24 -18.28 -30.05
CA GLY A 19 -21.18 -17.35 -29.65
C GLY A 19 -21.59 -15.89 -29.74
N THR A 20 -21.23 -15.14 -28.71
CA THR A 20 -21.16 -13.68 -28.72
C THR A 20 -19.95 -13.30 -27.87
N SER A 21 -19.14 -12.40 -28.41
CA SER A 21 -18.10 -11.66 -27.71
C SER A 21 -18.62 -11.18 -26.35
N LEU A 22 -17.83 -11.34 -25.29
CA LEU A 22 -18.01 -10.63 -24.03
C LEU A 22 -17.87 -9.14 -24.32
N SER A 23 -19.01 -8.53 -24.64
CA SER A 23 -19.21 -7.10 -24.54
C SER A 23 -19.52 -6.86 -23.07
N LEU A 24 -18.58 -6.30 -22.31
CA LEU A 24 -18.84 -5.55 -21.09
C LEU A 24 -19.71 -4.34 -21.47
N THR A 25 -20.99 -4.58 -21.73
CA THR A 25 -21.97 -3.50 -21.78
C THR A 25 -22.16 -3.03 -20.35
N ALA A 26 -21.70 -1.80 -20.07
CA ALA A 26 -22.13 -1.01 -18.93
C ALA A 26 -23.67 -1.09 -18.86
N GLN A 27 -24.16 -1.86 -17.90
CA GLN A 27 -25.55 -1.82 -17.52
C GLN A 27 -25.69 -0.47 -16.81
N ASP A 28 -26.56 0.39 -17.34
CA ASP A 28 -26.85 1.71 -16.76
C ASP A 28 -27.54 1.49 -15.41
N ASN A 29 -26.70 1.39 -14.37
CA ASN A 29 -27.02 0.96 -13.02
C ASN A 29 -27.59 2.12 -12.17
N GLY A 30 -27.96 3.24 -12.79
CA GLY A 30 -28.39 4.46 -12.09
C GLY A 30 -27.26 5.23 -11.41
N ILE A 31 -26.01 4.73 -11.48
CA ILE A 31 -24.78 5.39 -11.03
C ILE A 31 -23.99 5.83 -12.25
N ASN A 32 -23.49 7.06 -12.23
CA ASN A 32 -22.62 7.59 -13.28
C ASN A 32 -21.17 7.12 -13.08
N SER A 33 -20.89 5.88 -13.48
CA SER A 33 -19.58 5.23 -13.30
C SER A 33 -18.40 5.98 -13.93
N ALA A 34 -18.62 6.78 -14.98
CA ALA A 34 -17.58 7.58 -15.61
C ALA A 34 -17.07 8.74 -14.73
N LEU A 35 -17.85 9.14 -13.71
CA LEU A 35 -17.49 10.21 -12.78
C LEU A 35 -17.03 9.68 -11.42
N LEU A 36 -17.13 8.38 -11.18
CA LEU A 36 -16.54 7.73 -10.01
C LEU A 36 -15.03 7.67 -10.12
N LEU A 37 -14.33 8.03 -9.05
CA LEU A 37 -12.88 7.89 -8.98
C LEU A 37 -12.40 7.76 -7.53
N HIS A 38 -11.57 6.76 -7.30
CA HIS A 38 -10.57 6.71 -6.25
C HIS A 38 -9.27 6.29 -6.91
N ASP A 39 -8.19 7.02 -6.66
CA ASP A 39 -6.85 6.67 -7.11
C ASP A 39 -5.90 6.64 -5.91
N SER A 40 -5.42 5.46 -5.52
CA SER A 40 -4.60 5.32 -4.32
C SER A 40 -3.22 5.99 -4.42
N ARG A 41 -2.83 6.49 -5.61
CA ARG A 41 -1.55 7.17 -5.87
C ARG A 41 -1.70 8.69 -6.02
N ASP A 42 -2.92 9.20 -5.91
CA ASP A 42 -3.26 10.62 -5.92
C ASP A 42 -3.65 11.05 -4.49
N ASP A 43 -2.99 12.10 -4.01
CA ASP A 43 -3.08 12.59 -2.64
C ASP A 43 -4.47 13.17 -2.30
N LEU A 44 -5.29 13.51 -3.30
CA LEU A 44 -6.70 13.84 -3.11
C LEU A 44 -7.48 12.63 -2.60
N TYR A 45 -7.15 11.41 -3.01
CA TYR A 45 -7.94 10.21 -2.69
C TYR A 45 -7.33 9.34 -1.60
N ARG A 46 -6.00 9.35 -1.43
CA ARG A 46 -5.31 8.63 -0.35
C ARG A 46 -4.17 9.48 0.20
N ASN A 47 -4.23 9.80 1.49
CA ASN A 47 -3.14 10.50 2.17
C ASN A 47 -2.92 9.99 3.60
N PRO A 48 -1.69 9.62 3.99
CA PRO A 48 -0.47 9.57 3.16
C PRO A 48 -0.48 8.41 2.15
N PHE A 49 0.40 8.50 1.15
CA PHE A 49 0.64 7.43 0.16
C PHE A 49 1.36 6.23 0.80
N GLY A 50 1.13 5.03 0.25
CA GLY A 50 1.89 3.83 0.56
C GLY A 50 1.68 3.24 1.96
N ALA A 51 2.62 2.41 2.39
CA ALA A 51 2.66 1.83 3.72
C ALA A 51 2.86 2.89 4.81
N VAL A 52 2.26 2.71 5.99
CA VAL A 52 2.28 3.70 7.08
C VAL A 52 2.67 3.07 8.42
N PRO A 53 3.34 3.81 9.32
CA PRO A 53 3.62 3.27 10.64
C PRO A 53 2.33 3.15 11.47
N ILE A 54 2.37 2.27 12.48
CA ILE A 54 1.33 2.16 13.50
C ILE A 54 0.90 3.54 14.04
N GLY A 55 -0.41 3.74 14.24
CA GLY A 55 -0.99 4.96 14.78
C GLY A 55 -1.19 6.09 13.76
N THR A 56 -0.80 5.89 12.50
CA THR A 56 -1.06 6.85 11.42
C THR A 56 -2.55 6.89 11.09
N THR A 57 -3.07 8.08 10.81
CA THR A 57 -4.41 8.24 10.24
C THR A 57 -4.28 8.33 8.73
N VAL A 58 -4.95 7.44 8.00
CA VAL A 58 -5.03 7.46 6.54
C VAL A 58 -6.37 8.04 6.12
N THR A 59 -6.34 9.15 5.38
CA THR A 59 -7.54 9.71 4.77
C THR A 59 -7.80 9.02 3.44
N LEU A 60 -8.99 8.45 3.29
CA LEU A 60 -9.45 7.83 2.05
C LEU A 60 -10.66 8.59 1.50
N ARG A 61 -10.66 8.88 0.20
CA ARG A 61 -11.77 9.54 -0.48
C ARG A 61 -12.24 8.83 -1.74
N LEU A 62 -13.51 8.99 -2.05
CA LEU A 62 -14.12 8.59 -3.31
C LEU A 62 -14.89 9.78 -3.89
N ARG A 63 -14.63 10.11 -5.16
CA ARG A 63 -15.41 11.10 -5.92
C ARG A 63 -16.62 10.43 -6.55
N ALA A 64 -17.77 11.09 -6.51
CA ALA A 64 -18.97 10.76 -7.29
C ALA A 64 -19.64 12.03 -7.83
N ALA A 65 -20.55 11.90 -8.81
CA ALA A 65 -21.37 13.04 -9.21
C ALA A 65 -22.31 13.48 -8.07
N HIS A 66 -22.60 14.78 -7.98
CA HIS A 66 -23.41 15.32 -6.89
C HIS A 66 -24.81 14.67 -6.83
N GLY A 67 -25.15 14.12 -5.67
CA GLY A 67 -26.43 13.43 -5.44
C GLY A 67 -26.59 12.10 -6.18
N ASP A 68 -25.51 11.56 -6.77
CA ASP A 68 -25.54 10.30 -7.50
C ASP A 68 -25.60 9.09 -6.57
N LEU A 69 -25.01 9.17 -5.38
CA LEU A 69 -24.98 8.08 -4.39
C LEU A 69 -25.82 8.44 -3.15
N ASP A 70 -26.52 7.46 -2.60
CA ASP A 70 -27.29 7.61 -1.35
C ASP A 70 -26.39 7.41 -0.11
N ALA A 71 -25.41 6.51 -0.20
CA ALA A 71 -24.42 6.24 0.84
C ALA A 71 -23.16 5.57 0.26
N VAL A 72 -22.03 5.76 0.95
CA VAL A 72 -20.76 5.06 0.66
C VAL A 72 -20.23 4.42 1.94
N GLY A 73 -19.85 3.15 1.87
CA GLY A 73 -19.17 2.43 2.95
C GLY A 73 -17.79 1.93 2.53
N LEU A 74 -16.82 1.95 3.43
CA LEU A 74 -15.52 1.31 3.28
C LEU A 74 -15.61 -0.10 3.86
N ARG A 75 -15.52 -1.14 3.02
CA ARG A 75 -15.31 -2.51 3.50
C ARG A 75 -13.81 -2.67 3.75
N LEU A 76 -13.44 -2.93 4.99
CA LEU A 76 -12.07 -3.03 5.47
C LEU A 76 -11.83 -4.41 6.09
N TYR A 77 -10.85 -5.16 5.59
CA TYR A 77 -10.38 -6.42 6.15
C TYR A 77 -9.00 -6.24 6.75
N SER A 78 -8.76 -6.75 7.96
CA SER A 78 -7.43 -6.78 8.58
C SER A 78 -6.87 -8.20 8.56
N SER A 79 -5.67 -8.37 8.02
CA SER A 79 -4.97 -9.65 8.01
C SER A 79 -4.64 -10.15 9.42
N ALA A 80 -4.28 -9.26 10.34
CA ALA A 80 -3.84 -9.63 11.69
C ALA A 80 -4.95 -10.24 12.58
N ILE A 81 -6.20 -9.81 12.40
CA ILE A 81 -7.34 -10.29 13.20
C ILE A 81 -8.36 -11.10 12.39
N GLY A 82 -8.24 -11.13 11.06
CA GLY A 82 -9.12 -11.89 10.18
C GLY A 82 -10.57 -11.37 10.15
N THR A 83 -10.81 -10.11 10.48
CA THR A 83 -12.17 -9.53 10.56
C THR A 83 -12.43 -8.53 9.45
N VAL A 84 -13.67 -8.53 8.95
CA VAL A 84 -14.19 -7.50 8.04
C VAL A 84 -15.03 -6.50 8.84
N THR A 85 -14.79 -5.22 8.64
CA THR A 85 -15.61 -4.12 9.16
C THR A 85 -16.11 -3.27 7.99
N VAL A 86 -17.32 -2.70 8.11
CA VAL A 86 -17.82 -1.71 7.15
C VAL A 86 -17.95 -0.36 7.86
N LEU A 87 -17.24 0.65 7.36
CA LEU A 87 -17.20 1.99 7.95
C LEU A 87 -17.89 2.99 7.01
N PRO A 88 -18.81 3.84 7.49
CA PRO A 88 -19.48 4.82 6.63
C PRO A 88 -18.52 5.95 6.24
N LEU A 89 -18.54 6.34 4.98
CA LEU A 89 -17.98 7.62 4.52
C LEU A 89 -19.05 8.71 4.59
N HIS A 90 -18.62 9.96 4.65
CA HIS A 90 -19.49 11.13 4.58
C HIS A 90 -19.03 12.08 3.49
N VAL A 91 -19.97 12.84 2.90
CA VAL A 91 -19.61 13.90 1.95
C VAL A 91 -18.90 15.01 2.72
N THR A 92 -17.60 15.19 2.48
CA THR A 92 -16.78 16.25 3.10
C THR A 92 -17.00 17.58 2.39
N THR A 93 -17.19 17.54 1.06
CA THR A 93 -17.51 18.72 0.25
C THR A 93 -18.19 18.34 -1.07
N THR A 94 -18.96 19.27 -1.62
CA THR A 94 -19.49 19.21 -2.99
C THR A 94 -18.80 20.28 -3.81
N THR A 95 -17.95 19.88 -4.75
CA THR A 95 -17.11 20.79 -5.53
C THR A 95 -17.93 21.64 -6.53
N PRO A 96 -17.46 22.84 -6.91
CA PRO A 96 -18.14 23.73 -7.86
C PRO A 96 -18.55 23.07 -9.18
N ASP A 97 -17.70 22.19 -9.68
CA ASP A 97 -17.86 21.39 -10.90
C ASP A 97 -18.83 20.20 -10.75
N GLY A 98 -19.42 20.00 -9.58
CA GLY A 98 -20.58 19.13 -9.37
C GLY A 98 -20.23 17.72 -8.89
N TYR A 99 -19.15 17.55 -8.13
CA TYR A 99 -18.80 16.28 -7.52
C TYR A 99 -19.00 16.28 -6.00
N ASP A 100 -19.48 15.17 -5.45
CA ASP A 100 -19.39 14.89 -4.02
C ASP A 100 -18.07 14.15 -3.75
N LEU A 101 -17.28 14.67 -2.81
CA LEU A 101 -16.13 13.97 -2.25
C LEU A 101 -16.55 13.27 -0.97
N TRP A 102 -16.64 11.95 -1.00
CA TRP A 102 -16.88 11.10 0.16
C TRP A 102 -15.57 10.83 0.86
N GLU A 103 -15.50 11.00 2.19
CA GLU A 103 -14.26 10.92 2.97
C GLU A 103 -14.44 10.05 4.22
N ILE A 104 -13.36 9.37 4.60
CA ILE A 104 -13.14 8.80 5.93
C ILE A 104 -11.69 9.04 6.36
N ALA A 105 -11.50 9.43 7.62
CA ALA A 105 -10.21 9.39 8.29
C ALA A 105 -10.08 8.05 9.04
N LEU A 106 -9.28 7.13 8.49
CA LEU A 106 -9.10 5.78 9.01
C LEU A 106 -7.90 5.73 9.98
N PRO A 107 -8.11 5.56 11.29
CA PRO A 107 -7.01 5.29 12.22
C PRO A 107 -6.53 3.84 12.04
N THR A 108 -5.24 3.65 11.75
CA THR A 108 -4.70 2.30 11.48
C THR A 108 -4.55 1.40 12.71
N GLY A 109 -4.77 1.94 13.93
CA GLY A 109 -4.73 1.19 15.18
C GLY A 109 -3.31 1.04 15.75
N ASP A 110 -3.13 0.08 16.65
CA ASP A 110 -1.89 -0.21 17.40
C ASP A 110 -1.26 -1.58 17.08
N VAL A 111 -1.72 -2.23 16.02
CA VAL A 111 -1.32 -3.59 15.62
C VAL A 111 -0.76 -3.57 14.19
N LEU A 112 0.37 -4.24 13.97
CA LEU A 112 0.91 -4.50 12.64
C LEU A 112 -0.11 -5.30 11.82
N THR A 113 -0.46 -4.84 10.63
CA THR A 113 -1.46 -5.50 9.78
C THR A 113 -1.34 -5.00 8.36
N VAL A 114 -1.76 -5.81 7.40
CA VAL A 114 -2.17 -5.32 6.09
C VAL A 114 -3.69 -5.13 6.13
N TYR A 115 -4.15 -3.93 5.83
CA TYR A 115 -5.56 -3.66 5.61
C TYR A 115 -5.88 -3.79 4.12
N TYR A 116 -6.93 -4.54 3.81
CA TYR A 116 -7.48 -4.68 2.47
C TYR A 116 -8.82 -3.97 2.39
N TYR A 117 -8.96 -2.99 1.49
CA TYR A 117 -10.15 -2.15 1.43
C TYR A 117 -10.76 -2.02 0.04
N ARG A 118 -12.08 -1.78 0.01
CA ARG A 118 -12.87 -1.39 -1.17
C ARG A 118 -14.07 -0.56 -0.76
N PHE A 119 -14.72 0.11 -1.71
CA PHE A 119 -15.91 0.91 -1.45
C PHE A 119 -17.20 0.16 -1.83
N LEU A 120 -18.19 0.27 -0.97
CA LEU A 120 -19.56 -0.20 -1.17
C LEU A 120 -20.44 1.03 -1.45
N LEU A 121 -21.00 1.12 -2.65
CA LEU A 121 -21.78 2.25 -3.12
C LEU A 121 -23.26 1.90 -3.06
N SER A 122 -24.10 2.71 -2.41
CA SER A 122 -25.54 2.48 -2.38
C SER A 122 -26.29 3.48 -3.25
N LYS A 123 -27.22 2.97 -4.06
CA LYS A 123 -28.14 3.76 -4.89
C LYS A 123 -29.48 3.04 -5.04
N ASP A 124 -30.57 3.73 -4.73
CA ASP A 124 -31.95 3.25 -4.90
C ASP A 124 -32.22 1.89 -4.22
N GLY A 125 -31.53 1.61 -3.10
CA GLY A 125 -31.60 0.35 -2.36
C GLY A 125 -30.76 -0.80 -2.92
N GLU A 126 -30.00 -0.57 -3.99
CA GLU A 126 -28.98 -1.49 -4.52
C GLU A 126 -27.59 -1.14 -3.96
N VAL A 127 -26.67 -2.12 -4.00
CA VAL A 127 -25.27 -1.98 -3.56
C VAL A 127 -24.35 -2.39 -4.69
N PHE A 128 -23.40 -1.52 -5.02
CA PHE A 128 -22.35 -1.71 -6.01
C PHE A 128 -20.98 -1.70 -5.33
N ILE A 129 -19.95 -2.21 -6.01
CA ILE A 129 -18.60 -2.28 -5.48
C ILE A 129 -17.70 -1.41 -6.35
N TYR A 130 -16.86 -0.58 -5.72
CA TYR A 130 -15.74 0.07 -6.36
C TYR A 130 -14.45 -0.48 -5.74
N GLU A 131 -13.64 -1.13 -6.56
CA GLU A 131 -12.42 -1.81 -6.15
C GLU A 131 -11.31 -1.61 -7.20
N ASP A 132 -10.12 -2.13 -6.93
CA ASP A 132 -8.95 -1.98 -7.80
C ASP A 132 -9.19 -2.60 -9.19
N ASP A 133 -8.58 -2.03 -10.25
CA ASP A 133 -8.80 -2.45 -11.63
C ASP A 133 -7.79 -3.49 -12.16
N SER A 134 -6.97 -4.07 -11.28
CA SER A 134 -5.93 -5.05 -11.61
C SER A 134 -6.46 -6.44 -11.95
N LEU A 135 -7.40 -6.52 -12.89
CA LEU A 135 -7.94 -7.76 -13.41
C LEU A 135 -7.64 -7.90 -14.90
N ASP A 136 -7.30 -9.11 -15.32
CA ASP A 136 -7.24 -9.43 -16.73
C ASP A 136 -8.65 -9.56 -17.35
N SER A 137 -8.71 -9.77 -18.67
CA SER A 137 -9.99 -9.92 -19.39
C SER A 137 -10.80 -11.17 -18.99
N GLU A 138 -10.18 -12.10 -18.25
CA GLU A 138 -10.78 -13.32 -17.74
C GLU A 138 -11.24 -13.17 -16.27
N GLY A 139 -10.92 -12.03 -15.63
CA GLY A 139 -11.26 -11.72 -14.25
C GLY A 139 -10.24 -12.24 -13.23
N ASN A 140 -9.02 -12.59 -13.64
CA ASN A 140 -7.94 -12.98 -12.73
C ASN A 140 -7.12 -11.76 -12.29
N LEU A 141 -6.64 -11.77 -11.05
CA LEU A 141 -5.78 -10.72 -10.51
C LEU A 141 -4.44 -10.63 -11.25
N ILE A 142 -4.10 -9.42 -11.71
CA ILE A 142 -2.77 -9.07 -12.22
C ILE A 142 -1.97 -8.53 -11.04
N GLU A 143 -1.44 -9.44 -10.22
CA GLU A 143 -0.85 -9.11 -8.92
C GLU A 143 0.27 -8.07 -8.96
N PHE A 144 1.00 -7.97 -10.07
CA PHE A 144 2.11 -7.03 -10.19
C PHE A 144 1.68 -5.60 -10.56
N ARG A 145 0.38 -5.29 -10.77
CA ARG A 145 -0.10 -3.93 -11.15
C ARG A 145 -1.08 -3.28 -10.15
N LYS A 146 -1.25 -3.83 -8.94
CA LYS A 146 -2.18 -3.32 -7.90
C LYS A 146 -1.96 -1.84 -7.55
N GLY A 147 -3.03 -1.15 -7.19
CA GLY A 147 -3.07 0.26 -6.80
C GLY A 147 -3.33 1.19 -7.97
N GLY A 148 -3.52 2.48 -7.68
CA GLY A 148 -3.93 3.48 -8.65
C GLY A 148 -5.45 3.62 -8.73
N SER A 149 -5.95 3.95 -9.92
CA SER A 149 -7.38 4.12 -10.20
C SER A 149 -8.16 2.80 -10.10
N GLY A 150 -9.45 2.86 -9.75
CA GLY A 150 -10.31 1.68 -9.64
C GLY A 150 -11.45 1.61 -10.64
N VAL A 151 -12.25 0.55 -10.50
CA VAL A 151 -13.38 0.22 -11.37
C VAL A 151 -14.64 -0.12 -10.56
N THR A 152 -15.80 0.19 -11.13
CA THR A 152 -17.11 -0.16 -10.55
C THR A 152 -17.60 -1.50 -11.09
N LEU A 153 -18.01 -2.41 -10.20
CA LEU A 153 -18.46 -3.75 -10.51
C LEU A 153 -19.78 -4.09 -9.80
N THR A 154 -20.55 -5.02 -10.37
CA THR A 154 -21.81 -5.52 -9.79
C THR A 154 -21.61 -6.72 -8.85
N ASN A 155 -20.45 -7.36 -8.88
CA ASN A 155 -20.04 -8.43 -7.97
C ASN A 155 -18.55 -8.25 -7.62
N THR A 156 -18.16 -8.75 -6.44
CA THR A 156 -16.76 -8.75 -5.99
C THR A 156 -15.89 -9.64 -6.86
N THR A 157 -14.69 -9.16 -7.18
CA THR A 157 -13.60 -9.94 -7.80
C THR A 157 -12.47 -10.23 -6.81
N SER A 158 -12.50 -9.59 -5.64
CA SER A 158 -11.46 -9.65 -4.60
C SER A 158 -10.21 -8.82 -4.91
N ALA A 159 -10.29 -7.88 -5.86
CA ALA A 159 -9.26 -6.87 -6.11
C ALA A 159 -9.32 -5.73 -5.06
N ASP A 160 -9.00 -6.04 -3.81
CA ASP A 160 -8.90 -5.03 -2.74
C ASP A 160 -7.66 -4.15 -2.93
N TYR A 161 -7.80 -2.85 -2.64
CA TYR A 161 -6.65 -1.98 -2.36
C TYR A 161 -6.01 -2.37 -1.03
N GLN A 162 -4.75 -1.99 -0.80
CA GLN A 162 -4.07 -2.33 0.45
C GLN A 162 -3.31 -1.19 1.13
N ILE A 163 -3.21 -1.31 2.46
CA ILE A 163 -2.44 -0.43 3.35
C ILE A 163 -1.65 -1.32 4.32
N ALA A 164 -0.34 -1.42 4.10
CA ALA A 164 0.56 -2.05 5.06
C ALA A 164 0.80 -1.13 6.26
N VAL A 165 0.59 -1.64 7.47
CA VAL A 165 0.79 -0.92 8.74
C VAL A 165 1.98 -1.55 9.46
N TYR A 166 3.11 -0.83 9.47
CA TYR A 166 4.41 -1.34 9.89
C TYR A 166 4.90 -0.74 11.22
N ASP A 167 5.93 -1.36 11.79
CA ASP A 167 6.53 -0.93 13.06
C ASP A 167 7.27 0.40 12.85
N PRO A 168 6.96 1.49 13.58
CA PRO A 168 7.72 2.73 13.47
C PRO A 168 9.23 2.57 13.77
N GLU A 169 9.65 1.52 14.48
CA GLU A 169 11.07 1.19 14.72
C GLU A 169 11.66 0.24 13.65
N TYR A 170 10.90 -0.09 12.60
CA TYR A 170 11.37 -0.96 11.52
C TYR A 170 12.61 -0.37 10.84
N TYR A 171 13.67 -1.16 10.76
CA TYR A 171 14.87 -0.86 10.00
C TYR A 171 15.35 -2.09 9.23
N THR A 172 16.02 -1.83 8.11
CA THR A 172 16.80 -2.80 7.34
C THR A 172 18.30 -2.42 7.43
N PRO A 173 19.24 -3.38 7.29
CA PRO A 173 20.67 -3.05 7.37
C PRO A 173 21.05 -2.03 6.31
N GLU A 174 21.81 -1.00 6.68
CA GLU A 174 22.12 0.10 5.76
C GLU A 174 22.93 -0.39 4.55
N TRP A 175 23.84 -1.34 4.77
CA TRP A 175 24.65 -1.93 3.72
C TRP A 175 23.80 -2.64 2.65
N MET A 176 22.67 -3.26 3.03
CA MET A 176 21.78 -3.95 2.09
C MET A 176 21.12 -2.96 1.13
N ARG A 177 20.68 -1.79 1.62
CA ARG A 177 20.09 -0.73 0.77
C ARG A 177 21.08 -0.16 -0.25
N ASN A 178 22.37 -0.30 0.03
CA ASN A 178 23.45 0.15 -0.84
C ASN A 178 24.10 -0.99 -1.65
N ALA A 179 23.59 -2.22 -1.51
CA ALA A 179 24.26 -3.39 -2.04
C ALA A 179 24.16 -3.49 -3.57
N VAL A 180 25.17 -4.15 -4.14
CA VAL A 180 25.09 -4.86 -5.42
C VAL A 180 25.37 -6.31 -5.06
N ILE A 181 24.38 -7.16 -5.27
CA ILE A 181 24.42 -8.58 -4.90
C ILE A 181 24.88 -9.39 -6.11
N TYR A 182 25.76 -10.36 -5.89
CA TYR A 182 26.13 -11.35 -6.89
C TYR A 182 25.74 -12.74 -6.40
N GLN A 183 24.80 -13.37 -7.09
CA GLN A 183 24.34 -14.72 -6.79
C GLN A 183 25.27 -15.75 -7.46
N ILE A 184 25.79 -16.69 -6.66
CA ILE A 184 26.68 -17.75 -7.10
C ILE A 184 26.02 -19.11 -6.83
N PHE A 185 25.97 -19.94 -7.87
CA PHE A 185 25.77 -21.38 -7.73
C PHE A 185 27.16 -22.06 -7.61
N PRO A 186 27.58 -22.51 -6.41
CA PRO A 186 29.00 -22.80 -6.14
C PRO A 186 29.65 -23.79 -7.10
N ASP A 187 29.02 -24.94 -7.34
CA ASP A 187 29.55 -26.03 -8.18
C ASP A 187 29.85 -25.62 -9.63
N ARG A 188 29.29 -24.49 -10.09
CA ARG A 188 29.29 -24.07 -11.50
C ARG A 188 30.04 -22.76 -11.73
N PHE A 189 30.59 -22.18 -10.67
CA PHE A 189 31.24 -20.88 -10.77
C PHE A 189 32.73 -20.99 -11.08
N ARG A 190 33.51 -21.68 -10.23
CA ARG A 190 34.96 -21.82 -10.41
C ARG A 190 35.48 -22.96 -9.54
N ASP A 191 36.22 -23.90 -10.13
CA ASP A 191 37.03 -24.88 -9.40
C ASP A 191 38.36 -24.23 -9.00
N GLY A 192 38.58 -24.05 -7.69
CA GLY A 192 39.83 -23.51 -7.13
C GLY A 192 40.69 -24.55 -6.44
N ASP A 193 40.13 -25.68 -6.02
CA ASP A 193 40.84 -26.78 -5.38
C ASP A 193 40.36 -28.15 -5.86
N ALA A 194 40.93 -28.60 -6.98
CA ALA A 194 40.69 -29.92 -7.53
C ALA A 194 40.99 -31.11 -6.58
N SER A 195 41.57 -30.90 -5.39
CA SER A 195 41.74 -31.96 -4.39
C SER A 195 40.46 -32.36 -3.67
N ASN A 196 39.42 -31.51 -3.70
CA ASN A 196 38.10 -31.77 -3.12
C ASN A 196 37.10 -32.37 -4.14
N ASN A 197 37.48 -32.42 -5.42
CA ASN A 197 36.68 -33.01 -6.48
C ASN A 197 36.44 -34.51 -6.25
N PRO A 198 35.28 -35.06 -6.66
CA PRO A 198 35.02 -36.49 -6.64
C PRO A 198 36.11 -37.27 -7.40
N THR A 199 36.81 -38.19 -6.71
CA THR A 199 37.99 -38.90 -7.26
C THR A 199 37.73 -40.35 -7.66
N ASP A 200 36.61 -40.94 -7.23
CA ASP A 200 36.17 -42.28 -7.63
C ASP A 200 34.65 -42.48 -7.41
N ASP A 201 34.12 -43.63 -7.83
CA ASP A 201 32.70 -43.99 -7.71
C ASP A 201 32.21 -44.17 -6.25
N SER A 202 33.05 -43.91 -5.22
CA SER A 202 32.62 -44.00 -3.82
C SER A 202 31.76 -42.82 -3.36
N ASP A 203 31.76 -41.72 -4.12
CA ASP A 203 30.87 -40.59 -3.90
C ASP A 203 29.48 -40.89 -4.49
N THR A 204 28.62 -41.44 -3.65
CA THR A 204 27.23 -41.74 -3.99
C THR A 204 26.33 -40.52 -3.79
N PHE A 205 25.38 -40.33 -4.69
CA PHE A 205 24.25 -39.42 -4.58
C PHE A 205 23.27 -39.89 -3.48
N TYR A 206 22.26 -40.71 -3.81
CA TYR A 206 21.37 -41.35 -2.83
C TYR A 206 21.54 -42.87 -2.82
N GLY A 207 21.74 -43.45 -1.63
CA GLY A 207 22.05 -44.88 -1.50
C GLY A 207 23.29 -45.25 -2.32
N ASP A 208 23.15 -46.22 -3.24
CA ASP A 208 24.25 -46.70 -4.11
C ASP A 208 24.28 -46.02 -5.50
N VAL A 209 23.54 -44.92 -5.70
CA VAL A 209 23.50 -44.21 -6.98
C VAL A 209 24.78 -43.38 -7.15
N PRO A 210 25.58 -43.56 -8.23
CA PRO A 210 26.77 -42.75 -8.45
C PRO A 210 26.39 -41.33 -8.89
N LEU A 211 27.22 -40.35 -8.54
CA LEU A 211 27.20 -39.04 -9.19
C LEU A 211 27.98 -39.07 -10.51
N TYR A 212 27.77 -38.07 -11.35
CA TYR A 212 28.56 -37.80 -12.55
C TYR A 212 29.40 -36.55 -12.33
N PHE A 213 30.72 -36.67 -12.56
CA PHE A 213 31.67 -35.57 -12.46
C PHE A 213 32.27 -35.27 -13.84
N HIS A 214 32.23 -34.00 -14.24
CA HIS A 214 32.82 -33.50 -15.47
C HIS A 214 34.31 -33.19 -15.24
N GLU A 215 35.20 -33.94 -15.90
CA GLU A 215 36.64 -33.66 -15.85
C GLU A 215 37.01 -32.41 -16.69
N THR A 216 36.16 -32.04 -17.66
CA THR A 216 36.34 -30.82 -18.46
C THR A 216 35.35 -29.76 -18.01
N TRP A 217 35.84 -28.58 -17.65
CA TRP A 217 34.98 -27.54 -17.08
C TRP A 217 33.92 -27.02 -18.06
N ASN A 218 34.32 -26.58 -19.25
CA ASN A 218 33.42 -26.00 -20.26
C ASN A 218 32.93 -27.09 -21.25
N GLU A 219 32.16 -28.04 -20.73
CA GLU A 219 31.49 -29.09 -21.49
C GLU A 219 29.96 -29.11 -21.25
N PRO A 220 29.16 -29.75 -22.13
CA PRO A 220 27.70 -29.73 -21.99
C PRO A 220 27.24 -30.44 -20.71
N MET A 221 26.33 -29.80 -19.98
CA MET A 221 25.62 -30.44 -18.87
C MET A 221 24.80 -31.66 -19.32
N LEU A 222 24.59 -32.60 -18.40
CA LEU A 222 23.70 -33.73 -18.65
C LEU A 222 22.24 -33.28 -18.74
N ASN A 223 21.50 -33.86 -19.69
CA ASN A 223 20.07 -33.65 -19.83
C ASN A 223 19.33 -34.84 -19.21
N GLY A 224 18.86 -34.70 -17.97
CA GLY A 224 18.13 -35.76 -17.26
C GLY A 224 16.87 -36.30 -17.97
N ARG A 225 16.38 -35.66 -19.05
CA ARG A 225 15.31 -36.21 -19.91
C ARG A 225 15.81 -37.32 -20.84
N VAL A 226 17.09 -37.33 -21.17
CA VAL A 226 17.72 -38.20 -22.17
C VAL A 226 18.83 -39.04 -21.54
N ASP A 227 19.64 -38.43 -20.68
CA ASP A 227 20.73 -39.04 -19.95
C ASP A 227 20.19 -39.68 -18.68
N LEU A 228 20.11 -41.01 -18.71
CA LEU A 228 19.49 -41.82 -17.66
C LEU A 228 20.52 -42.65 -16.89
N LEU A 229 20.36 -42.68 -15.58
CA LEU A 229 20.96 -43.64 -14.66
C LEU A 229 20.57 -45.08 -15.00
N PRO A 230 21.32 -46.10 -14.55
CA PRO A 230 21.00 -47.50 -14.82
C PRO A 230 19.61 -47.97 -14.33
N ASN A 231 19.06 -47.30 -13.33
CA ASN A 231 17.71 -47.53 -12.79
C ASN A 231 16.60 -46.87 -13.63
N GLY A 232 16.95 -46.12 -14.67
CA GLY A 232 16.03 -45.40 -15.57
C GLY A 232 15.64 -43.99 -15.11
N THR A 233 16.16 -43.48 -13.99
CA THR A 233 15.97 -42.08 -13.57
C THR A 233 16.94 -41.16 -14.29
N GLY A 234 16.59 -39.89 -14.51
CA GLY A 234 17.49 -38.93 -15.15
C GLY A 234 18.64 -38.47 -14.25
N TYR A 235 19.78 -38.12 -14.85
CA TYR A 235 20.84 -37.34 -14.19
C TYR A 235 20.41 -35.88 -14.08
N TRP A 236 19.54 -35.58 -13.10
CA TRP A 236 19.02 -34.22 -12.90
C TRP A 236 19.93 -33.38 -11.99
N ASN A 237 20.17 -33.90 -10.79
CA ASN A 237 20.85 -33.18 -9.71
C ASN A 237 22.10 -33.90 -9.18
N SER A 238 22.55 -34.93 -9.90
CA SER A 238 23.78 -35.70 -9.63
C SER A 238 24.92 -35.33 -10.58
N ASP A 239 24.84 -34.16 -11.20
CA ASP A 239 25.75 -33.65 -12.24
C ASP A 239 26.68 -32.58 -11.65
N PHE A 240 28.00 -32.80 -11.62
CA PHE A 240 28.98 -31.98 -10.89
C PHE A 240 30.15 -31.50 -11.74
N PHE A 241 30.60 -30.26 -11.52
CA PHE A 241 31.70 -29.64 -12.25
C PHE A 241 32.92 -29.27 -11.37
N GLY A 242 32.75 -29.27 -10.03
CA GLY A 242 33.88 -29.06 -9.10
C GLY A 242 34.06 -27.63 -8.59
N GLY A 243 33.10 -26.74 -8.86
CA GLY A 243 33.18 -25.38 -8.34
C GLY A 243 33.09 -25.33 -6.81
N ASP A 244 33.90 -24.47 -6.18
CA ASP A 244 34.13 -24.53 -4.73
C ASP A 244 34.40 -23.14 -4.07
N LEU A 245 34.55 -23.13 -2.74
CA LEU A 245 34.77 -21.89 -1.97
C LEU A 245 36.15 -21.26 -2.25
N ALA A 246 37.15 -22.07 -2.58
CA ALA A 246 38.47 -21.59 -2.96
C ALA A 246 38.38 -20.81 -4.29
N GLY A 247 37.67 -21.35 -5.29
CA GLY A 247 37.44 -20.72 -6.57
C GLY A 247 36.66 -19.42 -6.46
N ILE A 248 35.67 -19.34 -5.57
CA ILE A 248 34.99 -18.07 -5.27
C ILE A 248 35.97 -17.05 -4.69
N THR A 249 36.82 -17.48 -3.75
CA THR A 249 37.85 -16.62 -3.13
C THR A 249 38.83 -16.07 -4.17
N GLU A 250 39.25 -16.88 -5.15
CA GLU A 250 40.12 -16.45 -6.25
C GLU A 250 39.51 -15.35 -7.13
N LYS A 251 38.18 -15.28 -7.19
CA LYS A 251 37.44 -14.36 -8.07
C LYS A 251 36.87 -13.14 -7.36
N LEU A 252 37.19 -12.91 -6.08
CA LEU A 252 36.70 -11.72 -5.37
C LEU A 252 37.12 -10.39 -6.03
N ASP A 253 38.30 -10.32 -6.64
CA ASP A 253 38.73 -9.12 -7.38
C ASP A 253 37.90 -8.91 -8.66
N TYR A 254 37.46 -10.00 -9.31
CA TYR A 254 36.54 -9.94 -10.44
C TYR A 254 35.17 -9.40 -9.99
N LEU A 255 34.62 -9.92 -8.90
CA LEU A 255 33.37 -9.44 -8.32
C LEU A 255 33.48 -7.96 -7.91
N GLN A 256 34.60 -7.55 -7.31
CA GLN A 256 34.81 -6.16 -6.93
C GLN A 256 34.84 -5.22 -8.14
N SER A 257 35.36 -5.68 -9.29
CA SER A 257 35.36 -4.90 -10.53
C SER A 257 33.94 -4.57 -11.03
N LEU A 258 32.97 -5.45 -10.75
CA LEU A 258 31.55 -5.28 -11.04
C LEU A 258 30.83 -4.36 -10.03
N GLY A 259 31.52 -3.86 -9.00
CA GLY A 259 30.92 -3.06 -7.93
C GLY A 259 30.13 -3.87 -6.90
N VAL A 260 30.35 -5.19 -6.85
CA VAL A 260 29.70 -6.11 -5.91
C VAL A 260 30.11 -5.77 -4.47
N THR A 261 29.11 -5.76 -3.59
CA THR A 261 29.26 -5.49 -2.14
C THR A 261 28.54 -6.54 -1.29
N ALA A 262 27.85 -7.48 -1.91
CA ALA A 262 27.31 -8.66 -1.25
C ALA A 262 27.34 -9.87 -2.19
N ILE A 263 27.64 -11.04 -1.63
CA ILE A 263 27.64 -12.31 -2.35
C ILE A 263 26.55 -13.17 -1.74
N TYR A 264 25.60 -13.60 -2.56
CA TYR A 264 24.61 -14.59 -2.18
C TYR A 264 25.05 -15.96 -2.71
N LEU A 265 25.26 -16.90 -1.79
CA LEU A 265 25.58 -18.28 -2.14
C LEU A 265 24.32 -19.12 -2.05
N ASN A 266 24.01 -19.81 -3.16
CA ASN A 266 23.14 -20.99 -3.09
C ASN A 266 23.71 -22.01 -2.06
N PRO A 267 22.91 -22.98 -1.57
CA PRO A 267 23.26 -23.76 -0.38
C PRO A 267 24.66 -24.39 -0.42
N ILE A 268 25.40 -24.26 0.69
CA ILE A 268 26.80 -24.74 0.82
C ILE A 268 26.98 -25.88 1.83
N PHE A 269 25.93 -26.21 2.57
CA PHE A 269 25.97 -27.22 3.61
C PHE A 269 26.05 -28.63 3.01
N GLU A 270 26.51 -29.59 3.81
CA GLU A 270 26.64 -30.97 3.37
C GLU A 270 25.32 -31.45 2.78
N ALA A 271 25.34 -31.91 1.54
CA ALA A 271 24.18 -32.46 0.85
C ALA A 271 24.62 -33.56 -0.11
N ARG A 272 23.69 -34.08 -0.93
CA ARG A 272 24.01 -35.10 -1.94
C ARG A 272 23.97 -34.57 -3.35
N SER A 273 23.10 -33.59 -3.61
CA SER A 273 22.96 -33.00 -4.94
C SER A 273 23.98 -31.90 -5.25
N ASN A 274 24.01 -31.49 -6.51
CA ASN A 274 24.74 -30.30 -6.96
C ASN A 274 24.14 -28.99 -6.40
N HIS A 275 22.82 -28.94 -6.18
CA HIS A 275 22.10 -27.74 -5.72
C HIS A 275 22.04 -27.61 -4.20
N ARG A 276 22.22 -28.71 -3.47
CA ARG A 276 22.37 -28.79 -2.01
C ARG A 276 21.17 -28.35 -1.15
N TYR A 277 20.04 -27.99 -1.77
CA TYR A 277 18.73 -27.86 -1.08
C TYR A 277 18.29 -29.12 -0.30
N ASP A 278 18.79 -30.29 -0.68
CA ASP A 278 18.67 -31.51 0.10
C ASP A 278 19.74 -31.57 1.20
N THR A 279 19.72 -30.62 2.14
CA THR A 279 20.73 -30.53 3.20
C THR A 279 20.74 -31.78 4.08
N ALA A 280 21.90 -32.42 4.20
CA ALA A 280 22.14 -33.59 5.02
C ALA A 280 22.62 -33.23 6.44
N ASP A 281 23.47 -32.20 6.57
CA ASP A 281 23.92 -31.63 7.84
C ASP A 281 24.23 -30.13 7.70
N TYR A 282 23.52 -29.28 8.46
CA TYR A 282 23.72 -27.82 8.45
C TYR A 282 24.98 -27.37 9.19
N MET A 283 25.58 -28.22 10.02
CA MET A 283 26.75 -27.86 10.82
C MET A 283 28.07 -28.14 10.09
N THR A 284 27.99 -28.66 8.87
CA THR A 284 29.13 -29.11 8.08
C THR A 284 29.03 -28.54 6.67
N ILE A 285 30.12 -27.96 6.17
CA ILE A 285 30.24 -27.56 4.75
C ILE A 285 30.33 -28.81 3.90
N ASP A 286 29.68 -28.82 2.74
CA ASP A 286 29.83 -29.92 1.80
C ASP A 286 31.31 -30.08 1.43
N ARG A 287 31.87 -31.27 1.68
CA ARG A 287 33.28 -31.56 1.41
C ARG A 287 33.71 -31.30 -0.03
N ARG A 288 32.77 -31.35 -0.99
CA ARG A 288 33.01 -31.03 -2.41
C ARG A 288 33.13 -29.52 -2.68
N LEU A 289 32.81 -28.66 -1.70
CA LEU A 289 32.99 -27.21 -1.77
C LEU A 289 34.18 -26.72 -0.94
N GLY A 290 34.73 -27.57 -0.07
CA GLY A 290 35.89 -27.26 0.77
C GLY A 290 35.63 -27.51 2.26
N THR A 291 36.30 -26.71 3.09
CA THR A 291 36.35 -26.86 4.55
C THR A 291 35.91 -25.59 5.27
N MET A 292 35.77 -25.66 6.59
CA MET A 292 35.54 -24.46 7.41
C MET A 292 36.68 -23.44 7.31
N ASP A 293 37.93 -23.88 7.10
CA ASP A 293 39.07 -22.97 6.91
C ASP A 293 38.94 -22.20 5.59
N ASP A 294 38.44 -22.85 4.53
CA ASP A 294 38.17 -22.22 3.24
C ASP A 294 37.03 -21.20 3.36
N PHE A 295 35.98 -21.53 4.13
CA PHE A 295 34.90 -20.59 4.44
C PHE A 295 35.37 -19.37 5.23
N HIS A 296 36.18 -19.56 6.28
CA HIS A 296 36.77 -18.43 7.01
C HIS A 296 37.66 -17.57 6.13
N THR A 297 38.39 -18.21 5.21
CA THR A 297 39.19 -17.49 4.21
C THR A 297 38.29 -16.65 3.30
N LEU A 298 37.22 -17.22 2.77
CA LEU A 298 36.24 -16.49 1.94
C LEU A 298 35.62 -15.32 2.71
N VAL A 299 35.12 -15.54 3.93
CA VAL A 299 34.54 -14.50 4.79
C VAL A 299 35.53 -13.35 5.00
N SER A 300 36.75 -13.66 5.44
CA SER A 300 37.76 -12.64 5.73
C SER A 300 38.20 -11.86 4.47
N GLN A 301 38.38 -12.54 3.34
CA GLN A 301 38.78 -11.90 2.08
C GLN A 301 37.65 -11.08 1.45
N ALA A 302 36.40 -11.49 1.63
CA ALA A 302 35.22 -10.71 1.25
C ALA A 302 35.11 -9.45 2.12
N GLU A 303 35.26 -9.58 3.44
CA GLU A 303 35.21 -8.45 4.38
C GLU A 303 36.32 -7.42 4.08
N GLU A 304 37.55 -7.86 3.76
CA GLU A 304 38.66 -6.98 3.34
C GLU A 304 38.33 -6.13 2.10
N ARG A 305 37.35 -6.56 1.29
CA ARG A 305 36.87 -5.88 0.09
C ARG A 305 35.55 -5.13 0.28
N GLY A 306 35.01 -5.12 1.51
CA GLY A 306 33.71 -4.53 1.82
C GLY A 306 32.53 -5.35 1.28
N MET A 307 32.70 -6.67 1.16
CA MET A 307 31.64 -7.57 0.70
C MET A 307 31.04 -8.37 1.86
N HIS A 308 29.71 -8.44 1.90
CA HIS A 308 28.96 -9.27 2.85
C HIS A 308 28.61 -10.63 2.24
N LEU A 309 28.60 -11.70 3.04
CA LEU A 309 28.10 -13.01 2.59
C LEU A 309 26.67 -13.25 3.05
N ILE A 310 25.78 -13.62 2.13
CA ILE A 310 24.41 -14.07 2.39
C ILE A 310 24.37 -15.56 2.09
N LEU A 311 23.97 -16.38 3.07
CA LEU A 311 23.83 -17.83 2.88
C LEU A 311 22.37 -18.21 2.66
N ASP A 312 22.17 -19.26 1.86
CA ASP A 312 20.87 -19.89 1.72
C ASP A 312 20.51 -20.74 2.96
N GLY A 313 19.39 -20.41 3.59
CA GLY A 313 18.82 -21.07 4.75
C GLY A 313 17.62 -21.93 4.36
N VAL A 314 17.87 -23.20 4.07
CA VAL A 314 16.84 -24.18 3.67
C VAL A 314 16.14 -24.75 4.90
N LEU A 315 15.21 -24.02 5.51
CA LEU A 315 14.65 -24.41 6.83
C LEU A 315 13.30 -25.14 6.78
N ASN A 316 12.71 -25.27 5.59
CA ASN A 316 11.43 -25.95 5.38
C ASN A 316 11.57 -27.48 5.31
N HIS A 317 12.69 -27.98 4.79
CA HIS A 317 12.90 -29.40 4.53
C HIS A 317 14.36 -29.81 4.75
N LEU A 318 14.59 -31.12 4.80
CA LEU A 318 15.89 -31.76 4.98
C LEU A 318 16.08 -32.84 3.93
N SER A 319 17.31 -33.29 3.67
CA SER A 319 17.56 -34.46 2.83
C SER A 319 16.89 -35.71 3.39
N SER A 320 16.40 -36.57 2.50
CA SER A 320 16.02 -37.94 2.84
C SER A 320 17.24 -38.79 3.22
N ASP A 321 18.45 -38.36 2.86
CA ASP A 321 19.73 -38.97 3.24
C ASP A 321 20.48 -38.13 4.30
N SER A 322 19.73 -37.36 5.10
CA SER A 322 20.25 -36.54 6.21
C SER A 322 20.50 -37.37 7.46
N LEU A 323 21.35 -36.86 8.35
CA LEU A 323 21.57 -37.44 9.68
C LEU A 323 20.26 -37.68 10.46
N PHE A 324 19.28 -36.79 10.25
CA PHE A 324 18.02 -36.79 11.00
C PHE A 324 16.97 -37.73 10.41
N PHE A 325 16.98 -37.96 9.10
CA PHE A 325 15.98 -38.77 8.41
C PHE A 325 16.48 -40.17 8.04
N ASP A 326 17.70 -40.24 7.51
CA ASP A 326 18.48 -41.42 7.14
C ASP A 326 17.72 -42.55 6.43
N ARG A 327 17.03 -42.24 5.33
CA ARG A 327 16.30 -43.24 4.54
C ARG A 327 17.19 -44.38 4.00
N TYR A 328 18.50 -44.16 3.89
CA TYR A 328 19.42 -45.06 3.20
C TYR A 328 20.44 -45.74 4.12
N HIS A 329 20.25 -45.67 5.44
CA HIS A 329 21.11 -46.33 6.43
C HIS A 329 22.58 -45.91 6.33
N ARG A 330 22.82 -44.61 6.11
CA ARG A 330 24.15 -44.04 5.91
C ARG A 330 24.87 -43.78 7.22
N TYR A 331 24.14 -43.42 8.27
CA TYR A 331 24.72 -43.05 9.56
C TYR A 331 24.67 -44.23 10.53
N GLU A 332 25.49 -44.19 11.58
CA GLU A 332 25.48 -45.24 12.62
C GLU A 332 24.24 -45.15 13.54
N THR A 333 23.55 -44.01 13.52
CA THR A 333 22.38 -43.71 14.36
C THR A 333 21.09 -43.82 13.56
N ASP A 334 20.09 -44.52 14.12
CA ASP A 334 18.79 -44.67 13.46
C ASP A 334 18.06 -43.31 13.30
N GLY A 335 17.95 -42.84 12.07
CA GLY A 335 17.19 -41.68 11.66
C GLY A 335 15.67 -41.90 11.72
N ALA A 336 14.93 -40.81 11.47
CA ALA A 336 13.48 -40.78 11.59
C ALA A 336 12.78 -41.79 10.66
N CYS A 337 13.33 -42.08 9.48
CA CYS A 337 12.75 -43.04 8.54
C CYS A 337 13.02 -44.49 8.96
N GLU A 338 14.16 -44.78 9.58
CA GLU A 338 14.60 -46.14 9.92
C GLU A 338 13.94 -46.70 11.18
N SER A 339 13.59 -45.82 12.13
CA SER A 339 13.03 -46.24 13.41
C SER A 339 11.88 -45.36 13.87
N ALA A 340 10.76 -46.00 14.25
CA ALA A 340 9.64 -45.32 14.89
C ALA A 340 9.98 -44.77 16.30
N GLU A 341 11.09 -45.22 16.89
CA GLU A 341 11.60 -44.78 18.19
C GLU A 341 12.75 -43.78 18.06
N SER A 342 13.11 -43.35 16.84
CA SER A 342 14.15 -42.35 16.61
C SER A 342 13.81 -41.04 17.34
N GLU A 343 14.81 -40.38 17.92
CA GLU A 343 14.61 -39.10 18.63
C GLU A 343 14.17 -37.97 17.69
N TRP A 344 14.47 -38.10 16.39
CA TRP A 344 14.04 -37.18 15.33
C TRP A 344 12.73 -37.58 14.69
N ARG A 345 12.06 -38.67 15.13
CA ARG A 345 10.83 -39.16 14.48
C ARG A 345 9.74 -38.09 14.41
N ASN A 346 9.61 -37.26 15.44
CA ASN A 346 8.59 -36.19 15.47
C ASN A 346 8.99 -34.93 14.68
N TRP A 347 10.24 -34.85 14.18
CA TRP A 347 10.66 -33.75 13.30
C TRP A 347 9.98 -33.82 11.93
N PHE A 348 9.39 -34.96 11.57
CA PHE A 348 8.76 -35.19 10.28
C PHE A 348 7.33 -35.70 10.44
N THR A 349 6.54 -35.58 9.38
CA THR A 349 5.15 -36.08 9.37
C THR A 349 5.06 -37.39 8.58
N PHE A 350 4.78 -38.49 9.27
CA PHE A 350 4.57 -39.81 8.68
C PHE A 350 3.07 -40.07 8.44
N VAL A 351 2.76 -40.72 7.32
CA VAL A 351 1.39 -41.06 6.87
C VAL A 351 1.34 -42.49 6.35
N ALA A 352 0.14 -43.06 6.24
CA ALA A 352 -0.01 -44.35 5.56
C ALA A 352 0.29 -44.19 4.06
N ALA A 353 1.04 -45.12 3.48
CA ALA A 353 1.34 -45.17 2.06
C ALA A 353 0.05 -45.41 1.25
N GLU A 354 -0.10 -44.67 0.15
CA GLU A 354 -1.20 -44.91 -0.79
C GLU A 354 -1.00 -46.20 -1.60
N ALA A 355 -2.06 -46.71 -2.25
CA ALA A 355 -2.07 -48.03 -2.88
C ALA A 355 -1.00 -48.28 -3.96
N ASN A 356 -0.36 -47.22 -4.48
CA ASN A 356 0.72 -47.28 -5.47
C ASN A 356 1.97 -46.50 -5.04
N GLN A 357 2.12 -46.23 -3.74
CA GLN A 357 3.23 -45.49 -3.18
C GLN A 357 4.17 -46.45 -2.44
N PRO A 358 5.50 -46.25 -2.49
CA PRO A 358 6.40 -47.02 -1.64
C PRO A 358 6.12 -46.73 -0.16
N ALA A 359 6.44 -47.69 0.70
CA ALA A 359 6.47 -47.51 2.16
C ALA A 359 7.93 -47.55 2.63
N PRO A 360 8.71 -46.48 2.40
CA PRO A 360 10.16 -46.51 2.59
C PRO A 360 10.60 -46.48 4.06
N CYS A 361 9.71 -46.13 4.99
CA CYS A 361 10.07 -45.90 6.38
C CYS A 361 9.45 -46.92 7.32
N ALA A 362 10.11 -47.17 8.46
CA ALA A 362 9.66 -48.06 9.49
C ALA A 362 8.29 -47.63 10.06
N GLY A 363 7.42 -48.62 10.28
CA GLY A 363 6.09 -48.48 10.85
C GLY A 363 5.58 -49.82 11.40
N GLU A 364 4.44 -49.81 12.08
CA GLU A 364 3.89 -51.03 12.69
C GLU A 364 3.54 -52.13 11.68
N ASN A 365 3.16 -51.75 10.45
CA ASN A 365 2.75 -52.69 9.39
C ASN A 365 3.56 -52.53 8.09
N ASP A 366 4.75 -51.92 8.13
CA ASP A 366 5.58 -51.62 6.95
C ASP A 366 4.81 -50.88 5.83
N ASP A 367 3.89 -49.99 6.22
CA ASP A 367 2.97 -49.26 5.34
C ASP A 367 3.12 -47.74 5.46
N VAL A 368 4.30 -47.26 5.87
CA VAL A 368 4.52 -45.85 6.22
C VAL A 368 5.25 -45.09 5.11
N TYR A 369 4.64 -43.97 4.72
CA TYR A 369 5.19 -42.90 3.90
C TYR A 369 5.34 -41.61 4.74
N TYR A 370 5.78 -40.51 4.14
CA TYR A 370 6.00 -39.22 4.82
C TYR A 370 5.61 -38.03 3.95
N ARG A 371 5.41 -36.87 4.57
CA ARG A 371 5.20 -35.62 3.83
C ARG A 371 6.54 -35.04 3.38
N SER A 372 6.58 -34.57 2.16
CA SER A 372 7.71 -33.89 1.57
C SER A 372 7.28 -32.63 0.83
N TRP A 373 8.24 -31.73 0.61
CA TRP A 373 7.98 -30.51 -0.15
C TRP A 373 7.72 -30.83 -1.62
N ALA A 374 6.65 -30.24 -2.18
CA ALA A 374 6.17 -30.47 -3.55
C ALA A 374 6.02 -31.96 -3.97
N ASN A 375 5.90 -32.89 -3.03
CA ASN A 375 5.92 -34.35 -3.22
C ASN A 375 7.24 -34.93 -3.75
N PHE A 376 8.36 -34.21 -3.67
CA PHE A 376 9.69 -34.78 -3.94
C PHE A 376 10.12 -35.63 -2.77
N ASP A 377 10.28 -36.94 -2.95
CA ASP A 377 10.60 -37.84 -1.84
C ASP A 377 12.03 -37.66 -1.30
N SER A 378 12.91 -37.00 -2.06
CA SER A 378 14.27 -36.67 -1.65
C SER A 378 14.35 -35.64 -0.51
N ILE A 379 13.28 -34.88 -0.24
CA ILE A 379 13.28 -33.75 0.70
C ILE A 379 12.07 -33.79 1.66
N PRO A 380 12.09 -34.68 2.67
CA PRO A 380 11.08 -34.71 3.73
C PRO A 380 10.91 -33.34 4.41
N GLN A 381 9.64 -32.93 4.57
CA GLN A 381 9.31 -31.64 5.15
C GLN A 381 9.49 -31.68 6.67
N VAL A 382 10.18 -30.67 7.20
CA VAL A 382 10.39 -30.49 8.64
C VAL A 382 9.10 -29.96 9.28
N ASN A 383 8.74 -30.52 10.43
CA ASN A 383 7.68 -30.01 11.27
C ASN A 383 8.20 -28.86 12.15
N ASN A 384 8.07 -27.65 11.64
CA ASN A 384 8.53 -26.43 12.29
C ASN A 384 7.68 -25.99 13.50
N THR A 385 6.64 -26.74 13.88
CA THR A 385 5.89 -26.53 15.14
C THR A 385 6.54 -27.22 16.34
N VAL A 386 7.46 -28.15 16.11
CA VAL A 386 8.10 -28.94 17.17
C VAL A 386 9.17 -28.11 17.89
N PHE A 387 9.19 -28.16 19.22
CA PHE A 387 10.18 -27.42 20.00
C PHE A 387 11.62 -27.80 19.64
N ALA A 388 11.90 -29.09 19.42
CA ALA A 388 13.24 -29.59 19.10
C ALA A 388 13.75 -29.08 17.75
N THR A 389 12.92 -29.04 16.71
CA THR A 389 13.29 -28.47 15.39
C THR A 389 13.55 -26.97 15.53
N ARG A 390 12.66 -26.21 16.19
CA ARG A 390 12.88 -24.78 16.46
C ARG A 390 14.15 -24.52 17.27
N ALA A 391 14.46 -25.38 18.24
CA ALA A 391 15.68 -25.27 19.03
C ALA A 391 16.93 -25.52 18.17
N TYR A 392 16.90 -26.49 17.27
CA TYR A 392 18.00 -26.80 16.37
C TYR A 392 18.24 -25.70 15.32
N PHE A 393 17.18 -25.24 14.65
CA PHE A 393 17.33 -24.26 13.58
C PHE A 393 17.52 -22.83 14.09
N VAL A 394 16.72 -22.41 15.07
CA VAL A 394 16.59 -20.99 15.43
C VAL A 394 16.99 -20.71 16.89
N ARG A 395 16.31 -21.30 17.87
CA ARG A 395 16.29 -20.79 19.25
C ARG A 395 17.42 -21.28 20.16
N GLY A 396 17.98 -22.45 19.90
CA GLY A 396 19.01 -23.06 20.74
C GLY A 396 20.31 -22.25 20.76
N GLU A 397 21.17 -22.49 21.75
CA GLU A 397 22.46 -21.79 21.89
C GLU A 397 23.43 -22.11 20.73
N ASN A 398 23.37 -23.35 20.23
CA ASN A 398 24.12 -23.84 19.08
C ASN A 398 23.21 -24.04 17.86
N SER A 399 22.19 -23.19 17.71
CA SER A 399 21.29 -23.30 16.57
C SER A 399 21.97 -22.94 15.26
N VAL A 400 21.45 -23.43 14.14
CA VAL A 400 21.98 -23.12 12.79
C VAL A 400 22.15 -21.61 12.60
N VAL A 401 21.10 -20.83 12.94
CA VAL A 401 21.14 -19.36 12.84
C VAL A 401 22.25 -18.74 13.68
N ARG A 402 22.45 -19.21 14.92
CA ARG A 402 23.48 -18.65 15.80
C ARG A 402 24.88 -19.03 15.40
N THR A 403 25.08 -20.29 15.03
CA THR A 403 26.37 -20.82 14.61
C THR A 403 26.88 -20.01 13.42
N TRP A 404 26.14 -20.00 12.30
CA TRP A 404 26.59 -19.33 11.08
C TRP A 404 26.60 -17.81 11.20
N GLY A 405 25.69 -17.23 11.99
CA GLY A 405 25.77 -15.80 12.36
C GLY A 405 27.08 -15.45 13.07
N ALA A 406 27.58 -16.33 13.94
CA ALA A 406 28.87 -16.15 14.63
C ALA A 406 30.09 -16.42 13.74
N GLU A 407 29.92 -17.19 12.65
CA GLU A 407 30.96 -17.43 11.64
C GLU A 407 31.14 -16.25 10.66
N GLY A 408 30.37 -15.15 10.81
CA GLY A 408 30.63 -13.88 10.13
C GLY A 408 29.78 -13.59 8.89
N ILE A 409 28.68 -14.32 8.68
CA ILE A 409 27.77 -14.02 7.57
C ILE A 409 27.06 -12.67 7.77
N GLY A 410 26.81 -11.98 6.66
CA GLY A 410 26.02 -10.76 6.61
C GLY A 410 24.51 -11.01 6.56
N GLY A 411 24.05 -12.19 6.16
CA GLY A 411 22.61 -12.43 6.02
C GLY A 411 22.19 -13.84 5.67
N TRP A 412 20.88 -14.02 5.61
CA TRP A 412 20.21 -15.23 5.16
C TRP A 412 19.27 -14.95 3.99
N ARG A 413 19.32 -15.76 2.95
CA ARG A 413 18.23 -15.96 1.98
C ARG A 413 17.45 -17.19 2.41
N LEU A 414 16.14 -17.10 2.56
CA LEU A 414 15.31 -18.16 3.16
C LEU A 414 14.53 -18.89 2.08
N ASP A 415 14.92 -20.13 1.79
CA ASP A 415 14.24 -21.00 0.82
C ASP A 415 12.86 -21.44 1.29
N ALA A 416 11.89 -21.43 0.36
CA ALA A 416 10.51 -21.86 0.58
C ALA A 416 9.91 -21.29 1.87
N ALA A 417 10.23 -20.03 2.19
CA ALA A 417 9.98 -19.45 3.50
C ALA A 417 8.49 -19.37 3.85
N GLU A 418 7.65 -19.11 2.84
CA GLU A 418 6.18 -19.11 2.97
C GLU A 418 5.60 -20.47 3.42
N GLN A 419 6.31 -21.58 3.21
CA GLN A 419 5.83 -22.91 3.58
C GLN A 419 6.14 -23.26 5.05
N VAL A 420 6.97 -22.45 5.73
CA VAL A 420 7.31 -22.59 7.15
C VAL A 420 6.28 -21.89 8.02
N ASP A 421 5.82 -20.74 7.56
CA ASP A 421 4.94 -19.84 8.27
C ASP A 421 4.14 -19.00 7.26
N ASP A 422 2.82 -18.98 7.40
CA ASP A 422 1.90 -18.32 6.45
C ASP A 422 1.92 -16.77 6.59
N GLY A 423 2.85 -16.23 7.40
CA GLY A 423 2.96 -14.81 7.74
C GLY A 423 1.90 -14.41 8.75
N ARG A 424 2.29 -13.62 9.76
CA ARG A 424 1.35 -13.06 10.76
C ARG A 424 0.46 -14.08 11.50
N ASP A 425 0.86 -15.36 11.57
CA ASP A 425 0.12 -16.36 12.33
C ASP A 425 0.40 -16.18 13.84
N PRO A 426 -0.57 -15.73 14.66
CA PRO A 426 -0.34 -15.50 16.09
C PRO A 426 0.00 -16.78 16.86
N GLU A 427 -0.29 -17.96 16.29
CA GLU A 427 0.06 -19.26 16.86
C GLU A 427 1.42 -19.79 16.37
N ASN A 428 1.95 -19.24 15.28
CA ASN A 428 3.22 -19.59 14.68
C ASN A 428 4.11 -18.36 14.51
N GLY A 429 4.91 -18.04 15.54
CA GLY A 429 5.89 -16.95 15.42
C GLY A 429 7.27 -17.42 14.93
N TYR A 430 7.39 -18.17 13.83
CA TYR A 430 8.68 -18.76 13.45
C TYR A 430 9.66 -17.66 13.01
N TRP A 431 9.24 -16.78 12.10
CA TRP A 431 10.09 -15.76 11.51
C TRP A 431 10.39 -14.59 12.44
N GLU A 432 9.50 -14.23 13.36
CA GLU A 432 9.78 -13.20 14.37
C GLU A 432 10.84 -13.68 15.37
N ASN A 433 10.81 -14.98 15.70
CA ASN A 433 11.88 -15.59 16.50
C ASN A 433 13.17 -15.71 15.70
N PHE A 434 13.09 -16.00 14.40
CA PHE A 434 14.25 -16.01 13.51
C PHE A 434 14.92 -14.64 13.50
N ARG A 435 14.16 -13.57 13.23
CA ARG A 435 14.63 -12.18 13.24
C ARG A 435 15.28 -11.83 14.56
N THR A 436 14.59 -12.10 15.66
CA THR A 436 15.09 -11.83 17.01
C THR A 436 16.43 -12.53 17.24
N VAL A 437 16.55 -13.82 16.92
CA VAL A 437 17.78 -14.57 17.16
C VAL A 437 18.92 -14.14 16.24
N ALA A 438 18.66 -13.96 14.94
CA ALA A 438 19.66 -13.51 13.97
C ALA A 438 20.26 -12.16 14.39
N ARG A 439 19.40 -11.19 14.74
CA ARG A 439 19.81 -9.84 15.17
C ARG A 439 20.48 -9.80 16.54
N LEU A 440 20.18 -10.77 17.43
CA LEU A 440 20.90 -10.91 18.71
C LEU A 440 22.37 -11.32 18.50
N VAL A 441 22.68 -12.03 17.42
CA VAL A 441 24.05 -12.45 17.07
C VAL A 441 24.77 -11.32 16.34
N ASN A 442 24.13 -10.78 15.31
CA ASN A 442 24.63 -9.65 14.54
C ASN A 442 23.46 -8.69 14.21
N PRO A 443 23.43 -7.49 14.80
CA PRO A 443 22.37 -6.51 14.55
C PRO A 443 22.26 -6.03 13.10
N GLU A 444 23.26 -6.29 12.26
CA GLU A 444 23.29 -5.94 10.82
C GLU A 444 22.93 -7.14 9.91
N THR A 445 22.49 -8.28 10.46
CA THR A 445 22.09 -9.44 9.64
C THR A 445 20.87 -9.13 8.79
N VAL A 446 20.99 -9.20 7.47
CA VAL A 446 19.84 -9.12 6.56
C VAL A 446 19.08 -10.44 6.50
N ILE A 447 17.75 -10.37 6.40
CA ILE A 447 16.87 -11.52 6.25
C ILE A 447 16.07 -11.34 4.96
N VAL A 448 16.32 -12.19 3.97
CA VAL A 448 15.69 -12.13 2.65
C VAL A 448 14.81 -13.36 2.46
N GLY A 449 13.49 -13.19 2.42
CA GLY A 449 12.58 -14.30 2.12
C GLY A 449 12.57 -14.65 0.64
N GLU A 450 12.59 -15.92 0.27
CA GLU A 450 12.16 -16.31 -1.07
C GLU A 450 10.64 -16.15 -1.17
N PHE A 451 10.20 -15.22 -2.00
CA PHE A 451 8.78 -14.96 -2.20
C PHE A 451 8.49 -14.44 -3.60
N TRP A 452 7.49 -15.03 -4.27
CA TRP A 452 7.22 -14.80 -5.69
C TRP A 452 6.15 -13.74 -5.96
N HIS A 453 5.39 -13.39 -4.92
CA HIS A 453 4.16 -12.60 -5.01
C HIS A 453 4.24 -11.36 -4.09
N ASP A 454 3.08 -10.89 -3.63
CA ASP A 454 2.94 -9.78 -2.69
C ASP A 454 3.41 -10.16 -1.27
N SER A 455 4.56 -9.62 -0.86
CA SER A 455 5.24 -9.96 0.40
C SER A 455 4.92 -9.02 1.57
N SER A 456 3.89 -8.19 1.45
CA SER A 456 3.57 -7.14 2.43
C SER A 456 3.42 -7.65 3.87
N GLU A 457 2.84 -8.85 4.06
CA GLU A 457 2.60 -9.44 5.38
C GLU A 457 3.88 -9.72 6.18
N TRP A 458 5.00 -10.02 5.49
CA TRP A 458 6.28 -10.35 6.13
C TRP A 458 7.23 -9.15 6.26
N LEU A 459 6.86 -7.99 5.69
CA LEU A 459 7.71 -6.79 5.62
C LEU A 459 7.21 -5.68 6.55
N LEU A 460 6.51 -6.02 7.62
CA LEU A 460 5.97 -5.06 8.60
C LEU A 460 6.96 -4.71 9.73
N GLY A 461 8.12 -5.37 9.77
CA GLY A 461 9.26 -5.03 10.64
C GLY A 461 9.61 -6.04 11.71
N ASP A 462 8.79 -7.07 11.88
CA ASP A 462 8.99 -8.16 12.85
C ASP A 462 9.50 -9.46 12.23
N GLU A 463 9.45 -9.63 10.90
CA GLU A 463 9.90 -10.85 10.20
C GLU A 463 11.10 -10.58 9.25
N TRP A 464 10.86 -10.33 7.97
CA TRP A 464 11.92 -10.21 6.94
C TRP A 464 12.31 -8.74 6.70
N ASP A 465 13.48 -8.53 6.10
CA ASP A 465 13.95 -7.20 5.69
C ASP A 465 13.71 -6.93 4.19
N SER A 466 13.61 -8.00 3.41
CA SER A 466 13.61 -7.99 1.96
C SER A 466 13.06 -9.32 1.44
N VAL A 467 12.78 -9.37 0.14
CA VAL A 467 12.47 -10.62 -0.58
C VAL A 467 13.20 -10.68 -1.91
N THR A 468 13.30 -11.89 -2.47
CA THR A 468 13.62 -12.10 -3.89
C THR A 468 12.55 -11.43 -4.75
N ASN A 469 12.84 -10.27 -5.35
CA ASN A 469 11.82 -9.42 -5.94
C ASN A 469 11.37 -9.92 -7.33
N TYR A 470 10.62 -11.03 -7.36
CA TYR A 470 10.08 -11.61 -8.60
C TYR A 470 9.02 -10.71 -9.25
N ARG A 471 8.36 -9.83 -8.50
CA ARG A 471 7.49 -8.77 -9.05
C ARG A 471 8.29 -7.82 -9.94
N PHE A 472 9.48 -7.39 -9.47
CA PHE A 472 10.42 -6.61 -10.28
C PHE A 472 10.89 -7.39 -11.51
N ARG A 473 11.35 -8.63 -11.36
CA ARG A 473 11.77 -9.49 -12.48
C ARG A 473 10.72 -9.52 -13.59
N ARG A 474 9.48 -9.92 -13.24
CA ARG A 474 8.39 -10.11 -14.22
C ARG A 474 8.06 -8.81 -14.94
N ALA A 475 7.99 -7.69 -14.20
CA ALA A 475 7.69 -6.41 -14.81
C ALA A 475 8.82 -5.91 -15.72
N LEU A 476 10.07 -6.01 -15.27
CA LEU A 476 11.22 -5.56 -16.05
C LEU A 476 11.38 -6.37 -17.35
N LEU A 477 11.32 -7.70 -17.27
CA LEU A 477 11.42 -8.55 -18.45
C LEU A 477 10.26 -8.31 -19.41
N GLY A 478 9.03 -8.18 -18.88
CA GLY A 478 7.84 -7.86 -19.69
C GLY A 478 7.95 -6.51 -20.40
N PHE A 479 8.46 -5.49 -19.71
CA PHE A 479 8.67 -4.15 -20.26
C PHE A 479 9.72 -4.12 -21.37
N VAL A 480 10.90 -4.69 -21.12
CA VAL A 480 12.02 -4.65 -22.07
C VAL A 480 11.74 -5.55 -23.29
N ARG A 481 11.05 -6.68 -23.09
CA ARG A 481 10.65 -7.59 -24.17
C ARG A 481 9.50 -7.03 -25.01
N GLY A 482 8.53 -6.36 -24.37
CA GLY A 482 7.35 -5.77 -25.02
C GLY A 482 6.33 -6.78 -25.56
N ASN A 483 6.52 -8.09 -25.32
CA ASN A 483 5.59 -9.16 -25.68
C ASN A 483 5.64 -10.29 -24.65
N ASP A 484 4.60 -11.14 -24.65
CA ASP A 484 4.48 -12.23 -23.69
C ASP A 484 5.56 -13.30 -23.89
N PHE A 485 6.09 -13.80 -22.79
CA PHE A 485 6.93 -14.99 -22.72
C PHE A 485 6.31 -16.01 -21.78
N THR A 486 6.16 -17.25 -22.24
CA THR A 486 5.73 -18.36 -21.38
C THR A 486 6.97 -19.08 -20.87
N ASP A 487 7.24 -18.88 -19.59
CA ASP A 487 8.25 -19.61 -18.84
C ASP A 487 7.60 -20.86 -18.22
N ASN A 488 8.40 -21.76 -17.64
CA ASN A 488 7.89 -22.96 -16.96
C ASN A 488 7.12 -22.64 -15.67
N ASP A 489 7.47 -21.53 -15.03
CA ASP A 489 6.97 -21.01 -13.76
C ASP A 489 5.82 -20.00 -13.92
N GLY A 490 5.52 -19.59 -15.16
CA GLY A 490 4.38 -18.73 -15.45
C GLY A 490 4.55 -17.89 -16.72
N VAL A 491 3.60 -16.98 -16.94
CA VAL A 491 3.67 -16.01 -18.04
C VAL A 491 4.30 -14.71 -17.55
N ILE A 492 5.31 -14.25 -18.27
CA ILE A 492 5.82 -12.89 -18.22
C ILE A 492 5.05 -12.10 -19.28
N VAL A 493 4.16 -11.23 -18.83
CA VAL A 493 3.29 -10.44 -19.72
C VAL A 493 4.06 -9.27 -20.29
N GLY A 494 3.95 -9.01 -21.59
CA GLY A 494 4.53 -7.83 -22.22
C GLY A 494 3.92 -6.54 -21.67
N LEU A 495 4.75 -5.60 -21.22
CA LEU A 495 4.28 -4.34 -20.62
C LEU A 495 4.63 -3.13 -21.49
N ARG A 496 3.70 -2.19 -21.60
CA ARG A 496 3.99 -0.83 -22.09
C ARG A 496 4.67 0.02 -20.99
N PRO A 497 5.32 1.14 -21.32
CA PRO A 497 5.89 2.08 -20.33
C PRO A 497 4.98 2.43 -19.15
N SER A 498 3.72 2.84 -19.39
CA SER A 498 2.77 3.19 -18.33
C SER A 498 2.42 2.01 -17.43
N GLU A 499 2.43 0.81 -18.01
CA GLU A 499 2.12 -0.42 -17.33
C GLU A 499 3.29 -0.94 -16.49
N PHE A 500 4.52 -0.70 -16.95
CA PHE A 500 5.73 -0.93 -16.17
C PHE A 500 5.81 0.02 -14.98
N ASP A 501 5.54 1.32 -15.20
CA ASP A 501 5.45 2.32 -14.14
C ASP A 501 4.43 1.90 -13.07
N ALA A 502 3.20 1.57 -13.49
CA ALA A 502 2.16 1.11 -12.59
C ALA A 502 2.56 -0.14 -11.81
N ALA A 503 3.33 -1.06 -12.43
CA ALA A 503 3.81 -2.26 -11.75
C ALA A 503 4.87 -1.96 -10.69
N MET A 504 5.75 -1.00 -10.95
CA MET A 504 6.80 -0.60 -10.02
C MET A 504 6.24 0.27 -8.88
N ARG A 505 5.30 1.15 -9.18
CA ARG A 505 4.53 1.93 -8.19
C ARG A 505 3.72 1.03 -7.26
N SER A 506 3.24 -0.11 -7.75
CA SER A 506 2.59 -1.13 -6.93
C SER A 506 3.52 -1.67 -5.84
N VAL A 507 4.76 -2.05 -6.20
CA VAL A 507 5.74 -2.54 -5.21
C VAL A 507 6.09 -1.45 -4.19
N GLU A 508 6.23 -0.20 -4.62
CA GLU A 508 6.49 0.96 -3.75
C GLU A 508 5.32 1.22 -2.79
N GLU A 509 4.08 1.17 -3.27
CA GLU A 509 2.87 1.43 -2.48
C GLU A 509 2.65 0.38 -1.39
N ASP A 510 2.96 -0.88 -1.70
CA ASP A 510 2.74 -2.04 -0.84
C ASP A 510 3.77 -2.14 0.29
N THR A 511 4.96 -1.59 0.07
CA THR A 511 6.16 -1.92 0.87
C THR A 511 6.62 -0.71 1.70
N PRO A 512 6.90 -0.88 3.01
CA PRO A 512 7.57 0.17 3.78
C PRO A 512 8.90 0.58 3.14
N SER A 513 9.19 1.88 3.09
CA SER A 513 10.34 2.44 2.35
C SER A 513 11.68 1.74 2.67
N MET A 514 11.96 1.43 3.93
CA MET A 514 13.19 0.72 4.33
C MET A 514 13.33 -0.67 3.69
N ALA A 515 12.22 -1.39 3.48
CA ALA A 515 12.20 -2.69 2.80
C ALA A 515 12.24 -2.51 1.28
N TYR A 516 11.53 -1.53 0.74
CA TYR A 516 11.55 -1.19 -0.69
C TYR A 516 12.97 -0.93 -1.19
N HIS A 517 13.76 -0.14 -0.45
CA HIS A 517 15.17 0.11 -0.78
C HIS A 517 16.09 -1.09 -0.52
N ALA A 518 15.65 -2.11 0.21
CA ALA A 518 16.42 -3.32 0.50
C ALA A 518 16.03 -4.52 -0.39
N MET A 519 15.02 -4.40 -1.26
CA MET A 519 14.54 -5.48 -2.13
C MET A 519 15.66 -6.10 -2.97
N MET A 520 15.70 -7.44 -3.05
CA MET A 520 16.68 -8.16 -3.86
C MET A 520 16.19 -8.20 -5.32
N ASN A 521 16.58 -7.20 -6.11
CA ASN A 521 16.11 -7.00 -7.49
C ASN A 521 16.82 -7.95 -8.46
N ILE A 522 16.25 -9.14 -8.61
CA ILE A 522 16.67 -10.18 -9.55
C ILE A 522 16.10 -9.93 -10.96
N VAL A 523 16.82 -10.39 -11.99
CA VAL A 523 16.35 -10.44 -13.39
C VAL A 523 16.15 -11.89 -13.83
N ASP A 524 16.96 -12.80 -13.28
CA ASP A 524 16.82 -14.24 -13.32
C ASP A 524 17.52 -14.85 -12.09
N SER A 525 17.51 -16.18 -12.00
CA SER A 525 18.18 -16.92 -10.94
C SER A 525 18.34 -18.39 -11.34
N HIS A 526 18.89 -19.17 -10.43
CA HIS A 526 18.95 -20.64 -10.51
C HIS A 526 17.60 -21.38 -10.56
N ASP A 527 16.45 -20.71 -10.36
CA ASP A 527 15.10 -21.29 -10.41
C ASP A 527 14.26 -20.78 -11.58
N THR A 528 14.85 -19.96 -12.46
CA THR A 528 14.12 -19.39 -13.60
C THR A 528 14.92 -19.57 -14.89
N THR A 529 14.25 -19.41 -16.03
CA THR A 529 14.94 -19.28 -17.32
C THR A 529 15.89 -18.08 -17.31
N ARG A 530 17.10 -18.23 -17.88
CA ARG A 530 18.08 -17.14 -18.00
C ARG A 530 17.51 -15.92 -18.74
N ALA A 531 17.85 -14.73 -18.26
CA ALA A 531 17.34 -13.46 -18.75
C ALA A 531 17.61 -13.26 -20.25
N LEU A 532 18.83 -13.55 -20.70
CA LEU A 532 19.19 -13.42 -22.11
C LEU A 532 18.29 -14.27 -23.02
N PHE A 533 17.99 -15.51 -22.63
CA PHE A 533 17.09 -16.39 -23.38
C PHE A 533 15.65 -15.87 -23.34
N ALA A 534 15.17 -15.49 -22.14
CA ALA A 534 13.86 -14.86 -21.95
C ALA A 534 13.72 -13.49 -22.66
N LEU A 535 14.80 -12.94 -23.22
CA LEU A 535 14.83 -11.73 -24.03
C LEU A 535 15.21 -12.02 -25.50
N ASP A 536 14.87 -13.22 -25.99
CA ASP A 536 15.09 -13.67 -27.37
C ASP A 536 16.57 -13.62 -27.81
N ASN A 537 17.49 -13.82 -26.87
CA ASN A 537 18.94 -13.70 -27.04
C ASN A 537 19.40 -12.29 -27.48
N SER A 538 18.62 -11.26 -27.16
CA SER A 538 18.97 -9.87 -27.44
C SER A 538 19.88 -9.29 -26.36
N GLN A 539 21.15 -9.08 -26.69
CA GLN A 539 22.08 -8.40 -25.79
C GLN A 539 21.68 -6.95 -25.52
N ASP A 540 21.06 -6.26 -26.48
CA ASP A 540 20.60 -4.88 -26.28
C ASP A 540 19.43 -4.83 -25.27
N ALA A 541 18.54 -5.82 -25.32
CA ALA A 541 17.51 -5.99 -24.31
C ALA A 541 18.12 -6.31 -22.92
N LEU A 542 19.12 -7.21 -22.85
CA LEU A 542 19.80 -7.49 -21.58
C LEU A 542 20.49 -6.25 -21.00
N LYS A 543 21.10 -5.40 -21.84
CA LYS A 543 21.66 -4.10 -21.42
C LYS A 543 20.59 -3.16 -20.87
N LEU A 544 19.43 -3.07 -21.51
CA LEU A 544 18.30 -2.29 -21.00
C LEU A 544 17.82 -2.81 -19.65
N ALA A 545 17.69 -4.12 -19.50
CA ALA A 545 17.31 -4.75 -18.24
C ALA A 545 18.33 -4.42 -17.13
N ALA A 546 19.62 -4.58 -17.40
CA ALA A 546 20.69 -4.23 -16.47
C ALA A 546 20.70 -2.74 -16.11
N LEU A 547 20.50 -1.85 -17.09
CA LEU A 547 20.45 -0.40 -16.86
C LEU A 547 19.33 -0.04 -15.89
N VAL A 548 18.13 -0.60 -16.06
CA VAL A 548 17.01 -0.38 -15.12
C VAL A 548 17.32 -1.02 -13.77
N GLN A 549 17.80 -2.27 -13.75
CA GLN A 549 18.15 -2.99 -12.51
C GLN A 549 19.12 -2.21 -11.62
N PHE A 550 20.19 -1.62 -12.19
CA PHE A 550 21.19 -0.89 -11.43
C PHE A 550 20.77 0.53 -11.05
N THR A 551 19.69 1.05 -11.62
CA THR A 551 19.24 2.43 -11.41
C THR A 551 17.89 2.55 -10.70
N PHE A 552 17.20 1.43 -10.44
CA PHE A 552 16.01 1.36 -9.60
C PHE A 552 16.36 1.29 -8.09
N PRO A 553 15.44 1.71 -7.19
CA PRO A 553 15.51 1.40 -5.75
C PRO A 553 15.52 -0.11 -5.50
N GLY A 554 16.23 -0.54 -4.44
CA GLY A 554 16.52 -1.94 -4.16
C GLY A 554 17.93 -2.35 -4.57
N ALA A 555 18.38 -3.51 -4.11
CA ALA A 555 19.71 -4.07 -4.38
C ALA A 555 19.72 -4.85 -5.70
N PRO A 556 20.37 -4.35 -6.78
CA PRO A 556 20.54 -5.11 -8.02
C PRO A 556 21.26 -6.42 -7.72
N THR A 557 20.69 -7.52 -8.21
CA THR A 557 21.21 -8.88 -8.01
C THR A 557 21.60 -9.50 -9.34
N ILE A 558 22.90 -9.67 -9.56
CA ILE A 558 23.47 -10.31 -10.74
C ILE A 558 23.49 -11.81 -10.51
N TYR A 559 22.86 -12.60 -11.38
CA TYR A 559 23.06 -14.05 -11.40
C TYR A 559 24.30 -14.37 -12.24
N TYR A 560 25.19 -15.22 -11.72
CA TYR A 560 26.48 -15.44 -12.36
C TYR A 560 26.35 -15.82 -13.85
N GLY A 561 27.05 -15.07 -14.71
CA GLY A 561 27.04 -15.27 -16.16
C GLY A 561 26.22 -14.23 -16.93
N ASP A 562 25.29 -13.51 -16.29
CA ASP A 562 24.50 -12.48 -16.98
C ASP A 562 25.37 -11.31 -17.44
N GLU A 563 26.37 -10.95 -16.65
CA GLU A 563 27.33 -9.89 -16.94
C GLU A 563 28.23 -10.20 -18.13
N ILE A 564 28.28 -11.45 -18.58
CA ILE A 564 29.03 -11.90 -19.76
C ILE A 564 28.12 -12.41 -20.88
N ALA A 565 26.81 -12.20 -20.78
CA ALA A 565 25.80 -12.70 -21.72
C ALA A 565 25.87 -14.23 -21.91
N LEU A 566 26.01 -14.98 -20.81
CA LEU A 566 26.08 -16.44 -20.84
C LEU A 566 24.84 -17.03 -21.52
N ASN A 567 25.08 -17.93 -22.47
CA ASN A 567 24.06 -18.55 -23.29
C ASN A 567 24.41 -20.02 -23.54
N ALA A 568 23.46 -20.94 -23.33
CA ALA A 568 23.62 -22.35 -23.67
C ALA A 568 23.24 -22.61 -25.15
N PRO A 569 24.18 -23.02 -26.02
CA PRO A 569 23.87 -23.32 -27.41
C PRO A 569 23.00 -24.59 -27.52
N ASP A 570 22.12 -24.62 -28.52
CA ASP A 570 21.30 -25.78 -28.90
C ASP A 570 20.38 -26.35 -27.80
N ILE A 571 20.01 -25.52 -26.81
CA ILE A 571 19.03 -25.84 -25.76
C ILE A 571 17.73 -25.07 -26.00
N ASP A 572 16.61 -25.80 -26.16
CA ASP A 572 15.29 -25.24 -26.50
C ASP A 572 14.60 -24.50 -25.33
N LEU A 573 15.04 -24.69 -24.08
CA LEU A 573 14.60 -23.95 -22.89
C LEU A 573 15.73 -23.94 -21.85
N GLN A 574 16.23 -22.75 -21.49
CA GLN A 574 17.35 -22.57 -20.55
C GLN A 574 16.88 -22.40 -19.10
N ASP A 575 16.05 -23.35 -18.67
CA ASP A 575 15.54 -23.51 -17.31
C ASP A 575 16.30 -24.65 -16.59
N ASP A 576 16.00 -24.94 -15.31
CA ASP A 576 16.63 -26.01 -14.52
C ASP A 576 16.69 -27.35 -15.31
N PRO A 577 17.90 -27.92 -15.55
CA PRO A 577 19.19 -27.56 -14.94
C PRO A 577 20.08 -26.62 -15.77
N PHE A 578 19.69 -26.28 -16.99
CA PHE A 578 20.50 -25.51 -17.95
C PHE A 578 20.71 -24.04 -17.57
N ASN A 579 19.85 -23.48 -16.72
CA ASN A 579 20.10 -22.17 -16.11
C ASN A 579 21.34 -22.17 -15.18
N ARG A 580 21.88 -23.34 -14.81
CA ARG A 580 23.07 -23.52 -13.95
C ARG A 580 24.31 -23.93 -14.76
N ALA A 581 24.45 -23.48 -16.00
CA ALA A 581 25.63 -23.74 -16.84
C ALA A 581 26.95 -23.35 -16.14
N PRO A 582 28.06 -24.13 -16.31
CA PRO A 582 29.37 -23.73 -15.81
C PRO A 582 29.80 -22.38 -16.41
N TYR A 583 30.40 -21.52 -15.59
CA TYR A 583 30.90 -20.23 -16.06
C TYR A 583 32.10 -20.44 -17.01
N PRO A 584 32.10 -19.93 -18.24
CA PRO A 584 33.12 -20.22 -19.26
C PRO A 584 34.40 -19.40 -19.04
N TRP A 585 35.11 -19.64 -17.94
CA TRP A 585 36.38 -18.96 -17.64
C TRP A 585 37.41 -19.20 -18.76
N PRO A 586 38.07 -18.15 -19.28
CA PRO A 586 39.03 -18.30 -20.38
C PRO A 586 40.28 -19.13 -20.06
N ASP A 587 40.57 -19.32 -18.76
CA ASP A 587 41.69 -20.11 -18.26
C ASP A 587 41.32 -21.58 -17.97
N GLU A 588 40.06 -21.98 -18.17
CA GLU A 588 39.59 -23.36 -17.98
C GLU A 588 39.50 -24.14 -19.31
N GLU A 589 39.51 -25.47 -19.23
CA GLU A 589 39.41 -26.35 -20.40
C GLU A 589 37.97 -26.48 -20.94
N GLY A 590 37.83 -26.66 -22.25
CA GLY A 590 36.54 -26.84 -22.95
C GLY A 590 36.11 -25.62 -23.79
N ASP A 591 35.08 -25.79 -24.61
CA ASP A 591 34.60 -24.75 -25.56
C ASP A 591 33.10 -24.84 -25.90
N PHE A 592 32.29 -25.53 -25.08
CA PHE A 592 30.86 -25.69 -25.36
C PHE A 592 30.07 -24.38 -25.20
N TYR A 593 30.20 -23.73 -24.05
CA TYR A 593 29.62 -22.41 -23.80
C TYR A 593 30.52 -21.32 -24.39
N PRO A 594 29.94 -20.27 -25.02
CA PRO A 594 30.71 -19.17 -25.60
C PRO A 594 31.61 -18.48 -24.59
N ALA A 595 32.77 -18.00 -25.04
CA ALA A 595 33.65 -17.17 -24.22
C ALA A 595 32.92 -15.90 -23.74
N PRO A 596 33.31 -15.34 -22.57
CA PRO A 596 32.70 -14.14 -22.00
C PRO A 596 32.57 -12.97 -22.98
N ASP A 597 31.39 -12.33 -23.03
CA ASP A 597 31.21 -11.09 -23.78
C ASP A 597 31.84 -9.90 -23.01
N GLU A 598 33.06 -9.52 -23.41
CA GLU A 598 33.82 -8.42 -22.80
C GLU A 598 33.11 -7.06 -22.86
N ALA A 599 32.24 -6.85 -23.86
CA ALA A 599 31.50 -5.59 -23.99
C ALA A 599 30.33 -5.55 -22.99
N MET A 600 29.65 -6.68 -22.78
CA MET A 600 28.67 -6.82 -21.71
C MET A 600 29.32 -6.67 -20.33
N LEU A 601 30.48 -7.31 -20.12
CA LEU A 601 31.21 -7.22 -18.87
C LEU A 601 31.59 -5.77 -18.53
N THR A 602 32.16 -5.06 -19.50
CA THR A 602 32.49 -3.63 -19.36
C THR A 602 31.24 -2.78 -19.05
N TYR A 603 30.09 -3.14 -19.63
CA TYR A 603 28.83 -2.44 -19.40
C TYR A 603 28.36 -2.60 -17.94
N TYR A 604 28.32 -3.84 -17.43
CA TYR A 604 27.98 -4.11 -16.03
C TYR A 604 28.97 -3.48 -15.05
N GLN A 605 30.28 -3.54 -15.34
CA GLN A 605 31.29 -2.84 -14.54
C GLN A 605 31.02 -1.33 -14.49
N THR A 606 30.66 -0.72 -15.61
CA THR A 606 30.34 0.71 -15.67
C THR A 606 29.11 1.05 -14.82
N LEU A 607 28.05 0.24 -14.91
CA LEU A 607 26.85 0.40 -14.08
C LEU A 607 27.16 0.23 -12.59
N GLY A 608 27.92 -0.79 -12.22
CA GLY A 608 28.34 -1.05 -10.85
C GLY A 608 29.14 0.11 -10.27
N GLN A 609 30.13 0.63 -10.99
CA GLN A 609 30.91 1.78 -10.55
C GLN A 609 30.07 3.06 -10.45
N ALA A 610 29.15 3.30 -11.40
CA ALA A 610 28.23 4.43 -11.34
C ALA A 610 27.35 4.35 -10.09
N ARG A 611 26.77 3.19 -9.82
CA ARG A 611 25.94 2.96 -8.63
C ARG A 611 26.75 3.12 -7.34
N GLN A 612 28.00 2.65 -7.28
CA GLN A 612 28.87 2.80 -6.09
C GLN A 612 29.36 4.23 -5.86
N SER A 613 29.48 5.05 -6.90
CA SER A 613 29.91 6.45 -6.79
C SER A 613 28.77 7.46 -6.67
N ASN A 614 27.52 7.04 -6.86
CA ASN A 614 26.35 7.92 -6.86
C ASN A 614 25.29 7.49 -5.83
N THR A 615 25.02 8.34 -4.84
CA THR A 615 24.07 8.04 -3.76
C THR A 615 22.61 8.05 -4.24
N ALA A 616 22.27 8.90 -5.23
CA ALA A 616 20.93 8.94 -5.80
C ALA A 616 20.52 7.58 -6.40
N LEU A 617 21.45 6.88 -7.06
CA LEU A 617 21.20 5.54 -7.59
C LEU A 617 20.94 4.48 -6.51
N ARG A 618 21.41 4.67 -5.27
CA ARG A 618 21.26 3.71 -4.17
C ARG A 618 20.06 4.03 -3.28
N SER A 619 20.08 5.20 -2.66
CA SER A 619 19.11 5.62 -1.63
C SER A 619 18.16 6.72 -2.06
N GLY A 620 18.33 7.31 -3.25
CA GLY A 620 17.51 8.43 -3.69
C GLY A 620 16.07 8.03 -4.02
N ASP A 621 15.14 8.97 -3.84
CA ASP A 621 13.74 8.81 -4.24
C ASP A 621 13.64 8.64 -5.75
N LEU A 622 12.67 7.86 -6.22
CA LEU A 622 12.38 7.70 -7.64
C LEU A 622 11.15 8.53 -8.01
N VAL A 623 11.28 9.37 -9.04
CA VAL A 623 10.16 10.12 -9.61
C VAL A 623 10.07 9.83 -11.11
N THR A 624 8.95 9.26 -11.54
CA THR A 624 8.66 9.05 -12.97
C THR A 624 8.39 10.39 -13.65
N LEU A 625 9.10 10.66 -14.74
CA LEU A 625 8.94 11.86 -15.55
C LEU A 625 8.04 11.60 -16.76
N VAL A 626 8.25 10.46 -17.42
CA VAL A 626 7.54 10.08 -18.65
C VAL A 626 7.33 8.58 -18.68
N ALA A 627 6.10 8.16 -18.98
CA ALA A 627 5.75 6.81 -19.38
C ALA A 627 4.89 6.87 -20.67
N ASP A 628 5.56 6.96 -21.82
CA ASP A 628 4.94 7.19 -23.13
C ASP A 628 4.80 5.88 -23.90
N ASP A 629 3.59 5.32 -23.84
CA ASP A 629 3.21 4.07 -24.51
C ASP A 629 3.33 4.12 -26.04
N GLU A 630 3.08 5.27 -26.66
CA GLU A 630 3.09 5.41 -28.11
C GLU A 630 4.52 5.43 -28.65
N ARG A 631 5.44 6.05 -27.92
CA ARG A 631 6.85 6.18 -28.32
C ARG A 631 7.76 5.10 -27.73
N GLY A 632 7.27 4.29 -26.79
CA GLY A 632 8.07 3.28 -26.10
C GLY A 632 9.16 3.91 -25.21
N ILE A 633 8.83 5.04 -24.55
CA ILE A 633 9.77 5.78 -23.71
C ILE A 633 9.36 5.68 -22.25
N TYR A 634 10.33 5.32 -21.41
CA TYR A 634 10.21 5.42 -19.97
C TYR A 634 11.38 6.26 -19.44
N ALA A 635 11.08 7.30 -18.66
CA ALA A 635 12.08 8.18 -18.07
C ALA A 635 11.74 8.47 -16.61
N PHE A 636 12.73 8.37 -15.75
CA PHE A 636 12.61 8.68 -14.32
C PHE A 636 13.88 9.35 -13.81
N VAL A 637 13.75 10.07 -12.71
CA VAL A 637 14.88 10.65 -11.99
C VAL A 637 15.01 10.00 -10.63
N ARG A 638 16.25 9.77 -10.21
CA ARG A 638 16.63 9.42 -8.84
C ARG A 638 17.20 10.65 -8.16
N ILE A 639 16.73 10.98 -6.97
CA ILE A 639 17.13 12.21 -6.26
C ILE A 639 17.53 11.89 -4.82
N ASP A 640 18.75 12.25 -4.46
CA ASP A 640 19.21 12.31 -3.08
C ASP A 640 19.53 13.77 -2.77
N ALA A 641 18.51 14.50 -2.34
CA ALA A 641 18.59 15.94 -2.11
C ALA A 641 19.58 16.27 -0.98
N ASP A 642 19.64 15.45 0.06
CA ASP A 642 20.55 15.62 1.20
C ASP A 642 22.03 15.50 0.78
N ALA A 643 22.33 14.58 -0.16
CA ALA A 643 23.67 14.45 -0.74
C ALA A 643 23.93 15.39 -1.93
N GLY A 644 22.94 16.18 -2.35
CA GLY A 644 23.03 17.04 -3.53
C GLY A 644 23.27 16.27 -4.84
N ASN A 645 22.66 15.09 -4.97
CA ASN A 645 22.95 14.15 -6.04
C ASN A 645 21.67 13.76 -6.79
N ALA A 646 21.76 13.65 -8.11
CA ALA A 646 20.66 13.18 -8.95
C ALA A 646 21.16 12.33 -10.11
N ALA A 647 20.28 11.44 -10.59
CA ALA A 647 20.51 10.67 -11.79
C ALA A 647 19.23 10.61 -12.63
N LEU A 648 19.30 11.06 -13.89
CA LEU A 648 18.24 10.86 -14.87
C LEU A 648 18.47 9.53 -15.59
N VAL A 649 17.41 8.74 -15.74
CA VAL A 649 17.43 7.51 -16.53
C VAL A 649 16.39 7.63 -17.64
N VAL A 650 16.78 7.32 -18.87
CA VAL A 650 15.88 7.30 -20.03
C VAL A 650 16.06 6.00 -20.79
N VAL A 651 14.96 5.31 -21.03
CA VAL A 651 14.88 4.02 -21.72
C VAL A 651 13.98 4.16 -22.94
N ASN A 652 14.47 3.70 -24.10
CA ASN A 652 13.73 3.59 -25.34
C ASN A 652 13.64 2.13 -25.77
N THR A 653 12.46 1.53 -25.63
CA THR A 653 12.19 0.15 -26.08
C THR A 653 11.77 0.08 -27.54
N SER A 654 11.51 1.23 -28.19
CA SER A 654 11.09 1.27 -29.59
C SER A 654 12.24 0.96 -30.55
N THR A 655 11.90 0.46 -31.74
CA THR A 655 12.87 0.20 -32.83
C THR A 655 13.30 1.46 -33.58
N GLU A 656 12.83 2.63 -33.15
CA GLU A 656 13.15 3.91 -33.74
C GLU A 656 13.83 4.83 -32.73
N GLN A 657 14.63 5.77 -33.23
CA GLN A 657 15.13 6.86 -32.38
C GLN A 657 13.96 7.73 -31.93
N GLN A 658 13.98 8.16 -30.67
CA GLN A 658 13.00 9.11 -30.12
C GLN A 658 13.67 10.41 -29.70
N THR A 659 12.91 11.50 -29.75
CA THR A 659 13.25 12.76 -29.09
C THR A 659 12.25 12.97 -27.95
N VAL A 660 12.77 13.17 -26.74
CA VAL A 660 11.98 13.26 -25.51
C VAL A 660 12.20 14.64 -24.89
N GLU A 661 11.09 15.31 -24.58
CA GLU A 661 11.09 16.52 -23.77
C GLU A 661 10.81 16.11 -22.32
N LEU A 662 11.71 16.50 -21.41
CA LEU A 662 11.64 16.16 -19.99
C LEU A 662 11.45 17.42 -19.17
N ASN A 663 10.55 17.35 -18.19
CA ASN A 663 10.28 18.42 -17.23
C ASN A 663 10.76 17.99 -15.83
N PHE A 664 11.64 18.79 -15.25
CA PHE A 664 12.26 18.65 -13.93
C PHE A 664 11.84 19.79 -12.99
N GLU A 665 10.87 20.62 -13.37
CA GLU A 665 10.35 21.70 -12.53
C GLU A 665 10.03 21.18 -11.13
N SER A 666 10.50 21.89 -10.10
CA SER A 666 10.40 21.49 -8.68
C SER A 666 11.15 20.22 -8.27
N LEU A 667 11.69 19.44 -9.20
CA LEU A 667 12.42 18.19 -8.93
C LEU A 667 13.93 18.37 -8.91
N LEU A 668 14.48 19.09 -9.90
CA LEU A 668 15.91 19.35 -10.00
C LEU A 668 16.20 20.86 -10.00
N PRO A 669 17.34 21.28 -9.43
CA PRO A 669 17.80 22.66 -9.53
C PRO A 669 17.94 23.10 -10.99
N ASN A 670 17.56 24.34 -11.29
CA ASN A 670 17.88 24.99 -12.56
C ASN A 670 19.39 25.17 -12.70
N ASN A 671 19.88 25.05 -13.93
CA ASN A 671 21.29 25.14 -14.28
C ASN A 671 22.18 24.01 -13.72
N LEU A 672 21.58 22.88 -13.34
CA LEU A 672 22.30 21.67 -12.96
C LEU A 672 22.87 20.99 -14.21
N MET A 673 24.19 20.76 -14.21
CA MET A 673 24.85 20.01 -15.29
C MET A 673 24.62 18.52 -15.10
N MET A 674 24.29 17.84 -16.19
CA MET A 674 23.99 16.42 -16.24
C MET A 674 24.90 15.76 -17.30
N GLU A 675 25.75 14.82 -16.87
CA GLU A 675 26.74 14.14 -17.71
C GLU A 675 26.32 12.69 -17.98
N PRO A 676 26.32 12.22 -19.24
CA PRO A 676 25.93 10.87 -19.59
C PRO A 676 26.97 9.85 -19.16
N LEU A 677 26.49 8.71 -18.64
CA LEU A 677 27.32 7.59 -18.23
C LEU A 677 27.91 6.87 -19.44
N PHE A 678 27.13 6.66 -20.49
CA PHE A 678 27.57 5.99 -21.72
C PHE A 678 27.75 6.99 -22.85
N ASN A 679 28.91 6.96 -23.51
CA ASN A 679 29.15 7.73 -24.72
C ASN A 679 28.62 6.96 -25.95
N GLN A 680 27.52 7.45 -26.50
CA GLN A 680 26.80 6.95 -27.68
C GLN A 680 26.76 7.98 -28.82
N GLY A 681 27.73 8.91 -28.86
CA GLY A 681 27.79 9.95 -29.90
C GLY A 681 26.69 11.00 -29.73
N ASP A 682 25.88 11.22 -30.78
CA ASP A 682 24.82 12.24 -30.80
C ASP A 682 23.65 11.95 -29.82
N PHE A 683 23.65 10.77 -29.18
CA PHE A 683 22.64 10.32 -28.20
C PHE A 683 23.08 10.45 -26.73
N SER A 684 24.26 11.04 -26.49
CA SER A 684 24.87 11.14 -25.17
C SER A 684 25.61 12.46 -25.00
N SER A 685 24.92 13.57 -25.20
CA SER A 685 25.47 14.89 -24.87
C SER A 685 25.18 15.26 -23.43
N ASP A 686 26.13 15.94 -22.79
CA ASP A 686 25.89 16.68 -21.56
C ASP A 686 24.76 17.68 -21.80
N PHE A 687 23.96 17.93 -20.77
CA PHE A 687 22.94 18.98 -20.81
C PHE A 687 22.84 19.69 -19.48
N VAL A 688 22.15 20.82 -19.51
CA VAL A 688 21.87 21.63 -18.33
C VAL A 688 20.35 21.70 -18.18
N THR A 689 19.84 21.61 -16.95
CA THR A 689 18.42 21.81 -16.63
C THR A 689 18.02 23.27 -16.87
N ASP A 690 17.73 23.63 -18.13
CA ASP A 690 17.39 25.00 -18.52
C ASP A 690 15.91 25.27 -18.26
N GLN A 691 15.63 26.08 -17.23
CA GLN A 691 14.26 26.36 -16.76
C GLN A 691 13.46 25.09 -16.44
N GLY A 692 14.12 24.08 -15.87
CA GLY A 692 13.50 22.79 -15.56
C GLY A 692 13.24 21.92 -16.78
N MET A 693 13.74 22.23 -17.97
CA MET A 693 13.46 21.44 -19.18
C MET A 693 14.74 20.84 -19.81
N ALA A 694 14.62 19.68 -20.44
CA ALA A 694 15.64 19.16 -21.35
C ALA A 694 15.02 18.45 -22.56
N ASN A 695 15.71 18.49 -23.70
CA ASN A 695 15.34 17.76 -24.91
C ASN A 695 16.46 16.78 -25.26
N LEU A 696 16.18 15.49 -25.23
CA LEU A 696 17.18 14.43 -25.42
C LEU A 696 16.83 13.54 -26.62
N ASN A 697 17.84 13.13 -27.37
CA ASN A 697 17.71 12.12 -28.42
C ASN A 697 18.17 10.77 -27.89
N ILE A 698 17.31 9.76 -27.96
CA ILE A 698 17.58 8.42 -27.46
C ILE A 698 17.57 7.45 -28.63
N ALA A 699 18.64 6.68 -28.79
CA ALA A 699 18.73 5.70 -29.87
C ALA A 699 17.69 4.58 -29.69
N ALA A 700 17.34 3.91 -30.79
CA ALA A 700 16.43 2.77 -30.78
C ALA A 700 16.94 1.65 -29.86
N GLN A 701 16.03 1.00 -29.12
CA GLN A 701 16.31 -0.15 -28.25
C GLN A 701 17.52 0.07 -27.33
N SER A 702 17.60 1.25 -26.72
CA SER A 702 18.73 1.68 -25.91
C SER A 702 18.30 2.58 -24.76
N GLY A 703 19.20 2.79 -23.81
CA GLY A 703 19.00 3.70 -22.70
C GLY A 703 20.31 4.31 -22.24
N ASN A 704 20.21 5.35 -21.43
CA ASN A 704 21.37 6.00 -20.83
C ASN A 704 21.00 6.57 -19.45
N VAL A 705 22.04 6.87 -18.68
CA VAL A 705 21.95 7.48 -17.36
C VAL A 705 22.72 8.79 -17.43
N TRP A 706 22.14 9.89 -16.98
CA TRP A 706 22.87 11.15 -16.79
C TRP A 706 23.00 11.42 -15.30
N LEU A 707 24.23 11.62 -14.84
CA LEU A 707 24.55 11.89 -13.45
C LEU A 707 24.75 13.38 -13.26
N SER A 708 24.29 13.93 -12.14
CA SER A 708 24.53 15.32 -11.80
C SER A 708 26.03 15.58 -11.60
N ALA A 709 26.52 16.67 -12.19
CA ALA A 709 27.90 17.09 -12.11
C ALA A 709 28.00 18.58 -11.70
N GLY A 710 28.99 18.91 -10.86
CA GLY A 710 29.53 20.27 -10.80
C GLY A 710 28.68 21.38 -10.16
N VAL A 711 27.94 21.13 -9.06
CA VAL A 711 27.28 22.21 -8.29
C VAL A 711 27.49 22.02 -6.78
N PRO A 712 27.72 23.09 -5.97
CA PRO A 712 27.88 22.95 -4.51
C PRO A 712 26.58 22.48 -3.82
N ASP A 713 26.71 21.90 -2.62
CA ASP A 713 25.63 21.47 -1.69
C ASP A 713 24.44 22.43 -1.56
N LEU A 714 24.60 23.72 -1.90
CA LEU A 714 23.58 24.76 -1.86
C LEU A 714 22.49 24.64 -2.95
N ALA A 715 22.70 23.88 -4.04
CA ALA A 715 21.72 23.84 -5.13
C ALA A 715 20.50 22.98 -4.85
N PHE A 716 20.60 21.96 -4.00
CA PHE A 716 19.50 21.05 -3.66
C PHE A 716 18.72 21.47 -2.40
N ALA A 717 19.20 22.49 -1.69
CA ALA A 717 18.51 23.01 -0.52
C ALA A 717 17.24 23.77 -0.94
N THR A 718 16.09 23.37 -0.39
CA THR A 718 14.84 24.08 -0.58
C THR A 718 14.65 25.17 0.48
N PRO A 719 14.02 26.31 0.18
CA PRO A 719 13.68 27.32 1.19
C PRO A 719 12.75 26.76 2.27
N GLN A 720 12.72 27.44 3.42
CA GLN A 720 11.76 27.12 4.48
C GLN A 720 10.31 27.41 4.02
N PRO A 721 9.31 26.69 4.56
CA PRO A 721 7.91 27.00 4.28
C PRO A 721 7.56 28.42 4.75
N PRO A 722 6.76 29.20 3.99
CA PRO A 722 6.20 30.45 4.49
C PRO A 722 5.40 30.25 5.78
N VAL A 723 5.48 31.23 6.68
CA VAL A 723 4.75 31.24 7.96
C VAL A 723 3.73 32.37 7.99
N ASP A 724 2.83 32.31 8.98
CA ASP A 724 1.76 33.30 9.19
C ASP A 724 0.87 33.50 7.94
N LEU A 725 0.61 32.41 7.20
CA LEU A 725 -0.32 32.40 6.08
C LEU A 725 -1.74 32.75 6.58
N THR A 726 -2.34 33.78 5.99
CA THR A 726 -3.69 34.25 6.26
C THR A 726 -4.50 34.35 4.98
N ALA A 727 -5.81 34.13 5.09
CA ALA A 727 -6.76 34.27 3.99
C ALA A 727 -7.85 35.29 4.34
N GLU A 728 -7.95 36.35 3.54
CA GLU A 728 -9.01 37.36 3.59
C GLU A 728 -9.95 37.15 2.41
N ALA A 729 -11.15 36.67 2.70
CA ALA A 729 -12.15 36.41 1.69
C ALA A 729 -13.03 37.64 1.39
N GLU A 730 -13.24 37.93 0.11
CA GLU A 730 -14.15 38.97 -0.38
C GLU A 730 -15.08 38.39 -1.46
N THR A 731 -15.94 39.22 -2.05
CA THR A 731 -16.83 38.78 -3.12
C THR A 731 -16.04 38.47 -4.39
N GLY A 732 -16.02 37.20 -4.79
CA GLY A 732 -15.37 36.70 -6.00
C GLY A 732 -13.85 36.60 -5.90
N MET A 733 -13.27 36.73 -4.71
CA MET A 733 -11.83 36.58 -4.52
C MET A 733 -11.42 36.18 -3.10
N VAL A 734 -10.26 35.57 -2.98
CA VAL A 734 -9.55 35.35 -1.71
C VAL A 734 -8.18 36.00 -1.82
N ARG A 735 -7.85 36.89 -0.89
CA ARG A 735 -6.52 37.49 -0.75
C ARG A 735 -5.73 36.71 0.29
N LEU A 736 -4.57 36.21 -0.10
CA LEU A 736 -3.63 35.52 0.76
C LEU A 736 -2.48 36.46 1.13
N ASN A 737 -2.00 36.36 2.37
CA ASN A 737 -0.81 37.07 2.83
C ASN A 737 0.02 36.15 3.73
N TRP A 738 1.34 36.27 3.66
CA TRP A 738 2.29 35.51 4.50
C TRP A 738 3.54 36.35 4.77
N ASP A 739 4.42 35.86 5.65
CA ASP A 739 5.70 36.51 5.93
C ASP A 739 6.75 36.18 4.84
N ALA A 740 7.63 37.15 4.55
CA ALA A 740 8.72 36.94 3.59
C ALA A 740 9.70 35.87 4.10
N VAL A 741 10.07 34.94 3.21
CA VAL A 741 11.05 33.88 3.51
C VAL A 741 12.43 34.29 3.03
N GLU A 742 13.45 34.11 3.88
CA GLU A 742 14.85 34.36 3.54
C GLU A 742 15.30 33.41 2.41
N ASP A 743 16.07 33.92 1.45
CA ASP A 743 16.58 33.19 0.27
C ASP A 743 15.52 32.67 -0.73
N ALA A 744 14.25 33.02 -0.54
CA ALA A 744 13.20 32.77 -1.53
C ALA A 744 13.18 33.86 -2.62
N VAL A 745 13.11 33.45 -3.89
CA VAL A 745 12.94 34.35 -5.05
C VAL A 745 11.48 34.47 -5.50
N GLY A 746 10.62 33.59 -5.01
CA GLY A 746 9.19 33.56 -5.31
C GLY A 746 8.43 32.63 -4.38
N THR A 747 7.11 32.54 -4.55
CA THR A 747 6.23 31.64 -3.82
C THR A 747 5.18 31.07 -4.75
N ILE A 748 5.01 29.75 -4.76
CA ILE A 748 3.93 29.06 -5.45
C ILE A 748 2.73 28.96 -4.51
N VAL A 749 1.54 29.25 -5.05
CA VAL A 749 0.28 29.16 -4.34
C VAL A 749 -0.49 27.95 -4.83
N TYR A 750 -0.93 27.13 -3.88
CA TYR A 750 -1.72 25.95 -4.14
C TYR A 750 -3.11 26.07 -3.52
N ARG A 751 -4.07 25.35 -4.09
CA ARG A 751 -5.46 25.32 -3.62
C ARG A 751 -6.01 23.91 -3.69
N SER A 752 -6.78 23.52 -2.67
CA SER A 752 -7.50 22.25 -2.60
C SER A 752 -8.96 22.48 -2.19
N PRO A 753 -9.91 21.64 -2.64
CA PRO A 753 -11.27 21.62 -2.09
C PRO A 753 -11.35 21.03 -0.67
N VAL A 754 -10.28 20.42 -0.18
CA VAL A 754 -10.19 19.73 1.13
C VAL A 754 -8.95 20.16 1.89
N ALA A 755 -8.93 19.94 3.21
CA ALA A 755 -7.85 20.44 4.07
C ALA A 755 -6.52 19.69 3.94
N ILE A 756 -6.57 18.44 3.44
CA ILE A 756 -5.45 17.49 3.41
C ILE A 756 -5.41 16.83 2.03
N GLY A 757 -4.32 17.06 1.28
CA GLY A 757 -4.12 16.51 -0.07
C GLY A 757 -4.92 17.22 -1.18
N GLY A 758 -4.63 16.91 -2.43
CA GLY A 758 -5.31 17.47 -3.61
C GLY A 758 -5.00 18.95 -3.85
N PHE A 759 -3.79 19.39 -3.47
CA PHE A 759 -3.35 20.77 -3.63
C PHE A 759 -2.82 21.02 -5.05
N GLU A 760 -3.59 21.73 -5.85
CA GLU A 760 -3.22 22.09 -7.22
C GLU A 760 -2.57 23.48 -7.25
N ARG A 761 -1.51 23.64 -8.06
CA ARG A 761 -0.85 24.93 -8.30
C ARG A 761 -1.83 25.88 -9.02
N ILE A 762 -2.14 27.02 -8.41
CA ILE A 762 -3.01 28.06 -9.00
C ILE A 762 -2.26 29.32 -9.45
N GLY A 763 -1.01 29.50 -9.02
CA GLY A 763 -0.20 30.64 -9.43
C GLY A 763 1.14 30.71 -8.72
N GLU A 764 1.92 31.74 -9.09
CA GLU A 764 3.21 32.06 -8.51
C GLU A 764 3.36 33.58 -8.40
N THR A 765 4.06 34.06 -7.38
CA THR A 765 4.27 35.49 -7.12
C THR A 765 5.63 35.74 -6.48
N GLU A 766 6.23 36.90 -6.78
CA GLU A 766 7.44 37.42 -6.08
C GLU A 766 7.07 38.24 -4.83
N ASP A 767 5.79 38.62 -4.69
CA ASP A 767 5.27 39.35 -3.54
C ASP A 767 4.85 38.40 -2.41
N THR A 768 4.70 38.90 -1.19
CA THR A 768 4.16 38.14 -0.04
C THR A 768 2.63 38.15 0.03
N THR A 769 1.98 38.37 -1.12
CA THR A 769 0.54 38.40 -1.27
C THR A 769 0.12 37.83 -2.62
N PHE A 770 -1.04 37.16 -2.64
CA PHE A 770 -1.64 36.63 -3.85
C PHE A 770 -3.15 36.80 -3.80
N ILE A 771 -3.77 37.07 -4.94
CA ILE A 771 -5.23 37.19 -5.05
C ILE A 771 -5.73 36.10 -6.00
N ASP A 772 -6.45 35.13 -5.45
CA ASP A 772 -7.21 34.16 -6.22
C ASP A 772 -8.56 34.76 -6.61
N ASN A 773 -8.79 34.99 -7.91
CA ASN A 773 -10.06 35.46 -8.47
C ASN A 773 -10.86 34.35 -9.16
N ASN A 774 -10.36 33.12 -9.17
CA ASN A 774 -10.98 31.98 -9.84
C ASN A 774 -11.74 31.12 -8.82
N VAL A 775 -12.64 31.76 -8.08
CA VAL A 775 -13.34 31.15 -6.93
C VAL A 775 -14.86 31.36 -7.02
N GLU A 776 -15.61 30.39 -6.50
CA GLU A 776 -17.07 30.49 -6.37
C GLU A 776 -17.45 30.93 -4.95
N ASN A 777 -18.22 32.01 -4.85
CA ASN A 777 -18.69 32.51 -3.55
C ASN A 777 -19.52 31.44 -2.81
N GLY A 778 -19.27 31.28 -1.52
CA GLY A 778 -19.92 30.31 -0.66
C GLY A 778 -19.28 28.92 -0.66
N PHE A 779 -18.32 28.66 -1.56
CA PHE A 779 -17.51 27.44 -1.55
C PHE A 779 -16.29 27.61 -0.64
N ARG A 780 -15.92 26.55 0.07
CA ARG A 780 -14.76 26.54 0.97
C ARG A 780 -13.53 26.03 0.23
N TYR A 781 -12.51 26.86 0.15
CA TYR A 781 -11.20 26.46 -0.39
C TYR A 781 -10.18 26.38 0.74
N TYR A 782 -9.19 25.52 0.55
CA TYR A 782 -8.00 25.47 1.39
C TYR A 782 -6.81 25.90 0.55
N TYR A 783 -5.96 26.75 1.12
CA TYR A 783 -4.78 27.29 0.46
C TYR A 783 -3.54 26.93 1.23
N THR A 784 -2.47 26.59 0.51
CA THR A 784 -1.12 26.49 1.05
C THR A 784 -0.14 27.17 0.10
N VAL A 785 1.02 27.56 0.61
CA VAL A 785 2.06 28.22 -0.15
C VAL A 785 3.40 27.54 0.06
N ALA A 786 4.23 27.50 -0.98
CA ALA A 786 5.59 26.99 -0.91
C ALA A 786 6.57 27.98 -1.51
N SER A 787 7.68 28.25 -0.81
CA SER A 787 8.72 29.16 -1.29
C SER A 787 9.56 28.52 -2.39
N VAL A 788 9.97 29.34 -3.37
CA VAL A 788 10.84 28.95 -4.47
C VAL A 788 12.23 29.51 -4.23
N GLY A 789 13.25 28.66 -4.26
CA GLY A 789 14.65 29.07 -4.08
C GLY A 789 15.28 29.66 -5.34
N GLU A 790 16.48 30.23 -5.22
CA GLU A 790 17.21 30.85 -6.36
C GLU A 790 17.38 29.91 -7.56
N PHE A 791 17.46 28.60 -7.32
CA PHE A 791 17.59 27.57 -8.35
C PHE A 791 16.25 26.97 -8.79
N GLY A 792 15.10 27.54 -8.41
CA GLY A 792 13.77 27.07 -8.85
C GLY A 792 13.24 25.83 -8.14
N LEU A 793 13.94 25.30 -7.13
CA LEU A 793 13.40 24.25 -6.27
C LEU A 793 12.33 24.81 -5.34
N VAL A 794 11.29 24.02 -5.14
CA VAL A 794 10.12 24.37 -4.34
C VAL A 794 10.25 23.74 -2.96
N GLY A 795 10.11 24.55 -1.91
CA GLY A 795 10.13 24.09 -0.53
C GLY A 795 8.89 23.33 -0.11
N VAL A 796 8.91 22.86 1.13
CA VAL A 796 7.75 22.24 1.75
C VAL A 796 6.58 23.24 1.77
N MET A 797 5.38 22.75 1.50
CA MET A 797 4.16 23.54 1.61
C MET A 797 3.92 23.97 3.06
N SER A 798 3.40 25.17 3.26
CA SER A 798 2.95 25.64 4.58
C SER A 798 1.77 24.81 5.09
N GLU A 799 1.42 24.98 6.37
CA GLU A 799 0.09 24.57 6.87
C GLU A 799 -1.01 25.21 6.01
N SER A 800 -2.12 24.49 5.82
CA SER A 800 -3.21 24.99 5.00
C SER A 800 -4.10 25.96 5.78
N ILE A 801 -4.60 26.99 5.09
CA ILE A 801 -5.57 27.95 5.64
C ILE A 801 -6.88 27.89 4.85
N GLU A 802 -7.99 28.05 5.55
CA GLU A 802 -9.31 28.13 4.96
C GLU A 802 -9.61 29.52 4.39
N GLY A 803 -10.17 29.58 3.17
CA GLY A 803 -10.76 30.79 2.59
C GLY A 803 -12.15 30.50 2.01
N ILE A 804 -13.17 31.23 2.48
CA ILE A 804 -14.54 31.16 1.94
C ILE A 804 -14.90 32.51 1.29
N PRO A 805 -14.68 32.71 -0.02
CA PRO A 805 -15.15 33.89 -0.74
C PRO A 805 -16.66 34.03 -0.56
N ALA A 806 -17.12 35.24 -0.25
CA ALA A 806 -18.49 35.45 0.18
C ALA A 806 -19.07 36.76 -0.34
N TYR A 807 -20.37 36.74 -0.64
CA TYR A 807 -21.07 37.96 -1.03
C TYR A 807 -21.21 38.91 0.15
N GLN A 808 -21.03 40.21 -0.07
CA GLN A 808 -21.24 41.21 0.99
C GLN A 808 -22.74 41.37 1.26
N VAL A 809 -23.17 41.16 2.51
CA VAL A 809 -24.56 41.43 2.91
C VAL A 809 -24.78 42.95 2.91
N THR A 810 -25.56 43.44 1.95
CA THR A 810 -25.88 44.87 1.81
C THR A 810 -27.08 45.28 2.67
N SER A 811 -28.03 44.36 2.87
CA SER A 811 -29.12 44.50 3.83
C SER A 811 -29.71 43.15 4.15
N ALA A 812 -30.17 42.97 5.38
CA ALA A 812 -30.97 41.81 5.78
C ALA A 812 -32.21 42.32 6.49
N THR A 813 -33.39 41.90 6.05
CA THR A 813 -34.66 42.41 6.57
C THR A 813 -35.62 41.31 6.98
N VAL A 814 -36.17 41.40 8.19
CA VAL A 814 -37.30 40.56 8.61
C VAL A 814 -38.60 41.21 8.16
N GLU A 815 -39.49 40.44 7.58
CA GLU A 815 -40.82 40.92 7.20
C GLU A 815 -41.67 41.12 8.46
N PRO A 816 -42.38 42.26 8.59
CA PRO A 816 -43.14 42.55 9.79
C PRO A 816 -44.33 41.59 9.94
N LEU A 817 -44.42 40.94 11.11
CA LEU A 817 -45.56 40.09 11.48
C LEU A 817 -46.85 40.90 11.69
N ALA A 818 -46.73 42.14 12.18
CA ALA A 818 -47.79 43.14 12.33
C ALA A 818 -47.19 44.54 12.64
N SER A 819 -48.01 45.60 12.58
CA SER A 819 -47.60 46.98 12.91
C SER A 819 -47.60 47.33 14.40
N GLU A 820 -48.10 46.45 15.27
CA GLU A 820 -48.19 46.59 16.74
C GLU A 820 -47.88 45.23 17.42
N SER A 821 -47.65 45.21 18.74
CA SER A 821 -47.41 43.96 19.51
C SER A 821 -48.47 42.91 19.22
N VAL A 822 -48.04 41.70 18.86
CA VAL A 822 -48.95 40.58 18.55
C VAL A 822 -49.15 39.76 19.80
N VAL A 823 -50.40 39.66 20.26
CA VAL A 823 -50.78 38.76 21.35
C VAL A 823 -51.10 37.39 20.77
N LEU A 824 -50.35 36.39 21.18
CA LEU A 824 -50.47 35.01 20.74
C LEU A 824 -51.01 34.14 21.87
N GLN A 825 -51.88 33.19 21.52
CA GLN A 825 -52.28 32.13 22.44
C GLN A 825 -51.14 31.13 22.58
N TYR A 826 -50.95 30.61 23.78
CA TYR A 826 -49.93 29.60 24.03
C TYR A 826 -50.12 28.37 23.11
N GLY A 827 -49.04 27.86 22.53
CA GLY A 827 -49.07 26.78 21.53
C GLY A 827 -49.31 27.18 20.08
N THR A 828 -49.43 28.48 19.76
CA THR A 828 -49.52 28.95 18.36
C THR A 828 -48.15 29.09 17.70
N THR A 829 -48.06 28.72 16.42
CA THR A 829 -46.85 28.87 15.60
C THR A 829 -46.74 30.27 15.01
N VAL A 830 -45.50 30.73 14.80
CA VAL A 830 -45.14 32.00 14.19
C VAL A 830 -44.41 31.74 12.87
N ASP A 831 -45.04 32.10 11.76
CA ASP A 831 -44.38 32.14 10.45
C ASP A 831 -43.39 33.31 10.41
N VAL A 832 -42.10 33.02 10.34
CA VAL A 832 -41.07 34.05 10.20
C VAL A 832 -40.57 34.07 8.77
N GLU A 833 -40.65 35.24 8.15
CA GLU A 833 -40.13 35.48 6.80
C GLU A 833 -39.10 36.59 6.85
N ALA A 834 -37.99 36.39 6.14
CA ALA A 834 -36.94 37.39 6.04
C ALA A 834 -36.28 37.34 4.67
N SER A 835 -35.76 38.47 4.22
CA SER A 835 -35.02 38.58 2.97
C SER A 835 -33.63 39.13 3.19
N VAL A 836 -32.67 38.66 2.41
CA VAL A 836 -31.30 39.19 2.43
C VAL A 836 -30.96 39.75 1.06
N ARG A 837 -30.24 40.87 1.01
CA ARG A 837 -29.62 41.40 -0.21
C ARG A 837 -28.14 41.30 -0.06
N VAL A 838 -27.50 40.82 -1.11
CA VAL A 838 -26.05 40.68 -1.18
C VAL A 838 -25.51 41.43 -2.40
N SER A 839 -24.20 41.70 -2.43
CA SER A 839 -23.52 42.27 -3.60
C SER A 839 -23.76 41.41 -4.85
N ASP A 840 -23.96 42.06 -6.01
CA ASP A 840 -24.03 41.43 -7.34
C ASP A 840 -25.03 40.26 -7.49
N TYR A 841 -26.19 40.39 -6.83
CA TYR A 841 -27.29 39.41 -6.81
C TYR A 841 -27.67 38.79 -8.18
N ALA A 842 -27.57 39.57 -9.27
CA ALA A 842 -27.94 39.12 -10.61
C ALA A 842 -27.08 37.94 -11.14
N MET A 843 -25.91 37.68 -10.52
CA MET A 843 -24.99 36.60 -10.90
C MET A 843 -25.22 35.29 -10.13
N ILE A 844 -26.07 35.27 -9.10
CA ILE A 844 -26.19 34.15 -8.14
C ILE A 844 -26.92 32.93 -8.73
N GLY A 845 -27.58 33.06 -9.88
CA GLY A 845 -28.44 31.98 -10.39
C GLY A 845 -29.59 31.67 -9.42
N HIS A 846 -30.55 30.85 -9.86
CA HIS A 846 -31.71 30.52 -9.02
C HIS A 846 -31.43 29.37 -8.02
N GLU A 847 -30.22 28.81 -8.01
CA GLU A 847 -29.75 27.81 -7.05
C GLU A 847 -28.74 28.50 -6.11
N GLN A 848 -29.25 28.97 -4.98
CA GLN A 848 -28.58 29.89 -4.06
C GLN A 848 -27.52 29.18 -3.20
N ARG A 849 -26.37 28.90 -3.81
CA ARG A 849 -25.21 28.31 -3.12
C ARG A 849 -24.63 29.31 -2.09
N GLY A 850 -24.56 28.89 -0.83
CA GLY A 850 -23.75 29.56 0.21
C GLY A 850 -24.46 30.49 1.20
N ILE A 851 -25.74 30.85 0.98
CA ILE A 851 -26.50 31.67 1.94
C ILE A 851 -27.27 30.76 2.90
N LEU A 852 -26.98 30.85 4.20
CA LEU A 852 -27.79 30.20 5.24
C LEU A 852 -28.55 31.26 6.04
N ALA A 853 -29.74 30.89 6.51
CA ALA A 853 -30.60 31.75 7.29
C ALA A 853 -31.15 30.98 8.48
N ASP A 854 -31.09 31.58 9.66
CA ASP A 854 -31.69 31.03 10.88
C ASP A 854 -32.64 32.05 11.50
N ALA A 855 -33.72 31.58 12.10
CA ALA A 855 -34.58 32.39 12.95
C ALA A 855 -34.69 31.80 14.36
N ALA A 856 -34.91 32.66 15.34
CA ALA A 856 -35.15 32.26 16.72
C ALA A 856 -36.12 33.22 17.44
N LEU A 857 -36.70 32.73 18.53
CA LEU A 857 -37.47 33.51 19.48
C LEU A 857 -36.64 33.76 20.74
N ILE A 858 -36.24 35.00 20.99
CA ILE A 858 -35.51 35.40 22.19
C ILE A 858 -36.49 36.02 23.20
N ARG A 859 -36.51 35.52 24.44
CA ARG A 859 -37.30 36.15 25.50
C ARG A 859 -36.74 37.52 25.89
N SER A 860 -37.61 38.53 26.00
CA SER A 860 -37.24 39.90 26.34
C SER A 860 -36.59 40.06 27.74
N ASP A 861 -36.72 39.06 28.62
CA ASP A 861 -36.24 39.06 30.00
C ASP A 861 -34.98 38.20 30.27
N ARG A 862 -34.39 37.56 29.25
CA ARG A 862 -33.18 36.73 29.37
C ARG A 862 -32.09 37.15 28.38
N SER A 863 -30.82 36.96 28.76
CA SER A 863 -29.67 37.09 27.85
C SER A 863 -29.56 35.86 26.92
N GLU A 864 -28.91 36.03 25.76
CA GLU A 864 -28.71 35.10 24.62
C GLU A 864 -28.15 33.67 24.91
N VAL A 865 -28.08 33.24 26.17
CA VAL A 865 -27.30 32.05 26.57
C VAL A 865 -28.04 30.72 26.31
N ASP A 866 -29.35 30.75 25.96
CA ASP A 866 -30.17 29.56 25.64
C ASP A 866 -31.06 29.77 24.38
N VAL A 867 -30.50 30.29 23.27
CA VAL A 867 -31.26 30.52 22.03
C VAL A 867 -31.26 29.29 21.14
N VAL A 868 -32.44 28.75 20.83
CA VAL A 868 -32.62 27.67 19.84
C VAL A 868 -32.80 28.30 18.46
N TRP A 869 -31.82 28.13 17.59
CA TRP A 869 -31.87 28.58 16.20
C TRP A 869 -32.54 27.52 15.33
N THR A 870 -33.53 27.94 14.54
CA THR A 870 -34.20 27.08 13.56
C THR A 870 -33.77 27.49 12.16
N PRO A 871 -33.21 26.57 11.35
CA PRO A 871 -32.90 26.84 9.95
C PRO A 871 -34.13 27.32 9.19
N MET A 872 -33.93 28.28 8.29
CA MET A 872 -34.96 28.78 7.39
C MET A 872 -34.74 28.23 5.98
N THR A 873 -35.85 27.96 5.29
CA THR A 873 -35.83 27.45 3.93
C THR A 873 -36.07 28.59 2.95
N TYR A 874 -35.29 28.64 1.87
CA TYR A 874 -35.58 29.52 0.75
C TYR A 874 -36.96 29.23 0.15
N VAL A 875 -37.70 30.27 -0.24
CA VAL A 875 -39.05 30.14 -0.81
C VAL A 875 -39.15 30.74 -2.20
N PHE A 876 -38.76 32.02 -2.37
CA PHE A 876 -38.81 32.74 -3.64
C PHE A 876 -37.99 34.04 -3.57
N ASP A 877 -37.81 34.69 -4.72
CA ASP A 877 -37.18 36.01 -4.80
C ASP A 877 -38.21 37.15 -4.77
N ARG A 878 -37.98 38.14 -3.92
CA ARG A 878 -38.77 39.38 -3.84
C ARG A 878 -37.88 40.58 -4.15
N ASN A 879 -38.17 41.29 -5.24
CA ASN A 879 -37.43 42.49 -5.65
C ASN A 879 -35.89 42.25 -5.73
N SER A 880 -35.46 41.12 -6.32
CA SER A 880 -34.05 40.73 -6.39
C SER A 880 -33.39 40.55 -5.01
N ALA A 881 -34.13 39.99 -4.05
CA ALA A 881 -33.65 39.56 -2.75
C ALA A 881 -34.29 38.20 -2.42
N PRO A 882 -33.52 37.18 -2.06
CA PRO A 882 -34.04 35.87 -1.70
C PRO A 882 -34.76 35.96 -0.38
N VAL A 883 -35.92 35.30 -0.34
CA VAL A 883 -36.78 35.25 0.84
C VAL A 883 -36.71 33.85 1.44
N TYR A 884 -36.41 33.81 2.73
CA TYR A 884 -36.34 32.62 3.55
C TYR A 884 -37.50 32.61 4.53
N ARG A 885 -38.03 31.42 4.81
CA ARG A 885 -39.14 31.22 5.74
C ARG A 885 -38.86 30.06 6.68
N THR A 886 -39.30 30.20 7.92
CA THR A 886 -39.42 29.09 8.87
C THR A 886 -40.63 29.29 9.77
N VAL A 887 -40.97 28.25 10.53
CA VAL A 887 -42.06 28.29 11.50
C VAL A 887 -41.46 28.08 12.90
N LEU A 888 -41.67 29.05 13.78
CA LEU A 888 -41.21 29.00 15.17
C LEU A 888 -42.38 28.72 16.11
N SER A 889 -42.15 27.96 17.18
CA SER A 889 -43.15 27.77 18.25
C SER A 889 -42.61 28.26 19.59
N PRO A 890 -43.22 29.30 20.21
CA PRO A 890 -42.83 29.75 21.54
C PRO A 890 -43.11 28.65 22.57
N GLN A 891 -42.08 28.26 23.31
CA GLN A 891 -42.16 27.18 24.30
C GLN A 891 -42.69 27.64 25.67
N PHE A 892 -42.83 28.95 25.90
CA PHE A 892 -43.30 29.52 27.17
C PHE A 892 -44.19 30.73 26.94
N ALA A 893 -45.05 31.06 27.91
CA ALA A 893 -45.70 32.36 27.96
C ALA A 893 -44.69 33.46 28.32
N GLY A 894 -44.84 34.64 27.73
CA GLY A 894 -43.93 35.76 27.93
C GLY A 894 -43.77 36.65 26.70
N GLU A 895 -42.88 37.63 26.82
CA GLU A 895 -42.53 38.54 25.74
C GLU A 895 -41.33 37.98 24.96
N PHE A 896 -41.47 37.85 23.63
CA PHE A 896 -40.42 37.39 22.73
C PHE A 896 -40.11 38.42 21.66
N GLN A 897 -38.86 38.44 21.22
CA GLN A 897 -38.40 39.10 20.01
C GLN A 897 -38.05 38.04 18.97
N VAL A 898 -38.49 38.27 17.74
CA VAL A 898 -38.06 37.48 16.59
C VAL A 898 -36.69 37.99 16.16
N VAL A 899 -35.71 37.12 16.12
CA VAL A 899 -34.41 37.43 15.53
C VAL A 899 -34.21 36.52 14.34
N VAL A 900 -33.68 37.09 13.27
CA VAL A 900 -33.25 36.34 12.09
C VAL A 900 -31.81 36.74 11.82
N ARG A 901 -31.01 35.79 11.37
CA ARG A 901 -29.63 36.02 10.96
C ARG A 901 -29.36 35.32 9.64
N PHE A 902 -28.48 35.91 8.85
CA PHE A 902 -28.00 35.36 7.58
C PHE A 902 -26.49 35.22 7.64
N THR A 903 -25.96 34.18 7.02
CA THR A 903 -24.53 34.02 6.75
C THR A 903 -24.36 33.75 5.26
N VAL A 904 -23.26 34.23 4.71
CA VAL A 904 -22.83 34.06 3.32
C VAL A 904 -21.52 33.25 3.22
N ASP A 905 -20.96 32.90 4.38
CA ASP A 905 -19.64 32.30 4.57
C ASP A 905 -19.75 31.04 5.45
N ARG A 906 -20.83 30.28 5.24
CA ARG A 906 -21.10 28.98 5.90
C ARG A 906 -21.11 29.02 7.44
N GLY A 907 -21.51 30.14 8.01
CA GLY A 907 -21.74 30.29 9.44
C GLY A 907 -20.58 30.87 10.23
N LEU A 908 -19.48 31.27 9.57
CA LEU A 908 -18.37 31.98 10.22
C LEU A 908 -18.82 33.35 10.72
N HIS A 909 -19.54 34.11 9.88
CA HIS A 909 -20.10 35.41 10.25
C HIS A 909 -21.60 35.47 9.98
N TRP A 910 -22.33 35.96 10.99
CA TRP A 910 -23.78 36.10 10.92
C TRP A 910 -24.17 37.58 10.94
N THR A 911 -24.93 38.00 9.93
CA THR A 911 -25.56 39.32 9.86
C THR A 911 -27.00 39.20 10.37
N GLN A 912 -27.31 39.88 11.47
CA GLN A 912 -28.66 39.93 12.01
C GLN A 912 -29.55 40.81 11.13
N ALA A 913 -30.74 40.33 10.81
CA ALA A 913 -31.73 41.04 10.02
C ALA A 913 -32.45 42.11 10.85
N VAL A 914 -32.73 43.25 10.22
CA VAL A 914 -33.37 44.41 10.85
C VAL A 914 -34.73 44.71 10.20
N LEU A 915 -35.66 45.37 10.89
CA LEU A 915 -36.90 45.77 10.24
C LEU A 915 -36.67 46.88 9.19
N PRO A 916 -37.46 46.92 8.09
CA PRO A 916 -37.50 48.09 7.22
C PRO A 916 -37.97 49.30 8.04
N ASP A 917 -37.14 50.36 8.11
CA ASP A 917 -37.34 51.62 8.84
C ASP A 917 -37.19 51.59 10.38
N VAL A 918 -35.94 51.76 10.89
CA VAL A 918 -35.50 52.20 12.25
C VAL A 918 -36.35 51.75 13.48
N GLY A 919 -37.06 50.63 13.38
CA GLY A 919 -38.05 50.20 14.36
C GLY A 919 -37.66 48.89 15.03
N THR A 920 -37.89 48.82 16.34
CA THR A 920 -37.80 47.59 17.15
C THR A 920 -38.69 46.48 16.57
N VAL A 921 -38.16 45.25 16.49
CA VAL A 921 -38.94 44.04 16.16
C VAL A 921 -40.22 44.00 17.02
N PRO A 922 -41.43 43.76 16.46
CA PRO A 922 -42.63 43.66 17.26
C PRO A 922 -42.45 42.60 18.35
N THR A 923 -42.71 42.99 19.59
CA THR A 923 -42.69 42.06 20.72
C THR A 923 -43.90 41.14 20.60
N LEU A 924 -43.64 39.84 20.49
CA LEU A 924 -44.66 38.81 20.55
C LEU A 924 -44.98 38.56 22.02
N VAL A 925 -46.23 38.80 22.42
CA VAL A 925 -46.68 38.53 23.78
C VAL A 925 -47.47 37.23 23.75
N VAL A 926 -46.89 36.17 24.29
CA VAL A 926 -47.58 34.89 24.42
C VAL A 926 -48.28 34.89 25.77
N GLU A 927 -49.61 34.93 25.76
CA GLU A 927 -50.41 34.95 26.99
C GLU A 927 -50.22 33.64 27.76
N SER A 928 -50.18 33.74 29.09
CA SER A 928 -50.21 32.55 29.93
C SER A 928 -51.52 31.80 29.67
N PRO A 929 -51.46 30.48 29.47
CA PRO A 929 -52.68 29.70 29.35
C PRO A 929 -53.53 29.85 30.62
N ASP A 930 -54.86 29.83 30.48
CA ASP A 930 -55.80 29.87 31.63
C ASP A 930 -55.58 28.70 32.60
N ASP A 931 -54.99 27.61 32.09
CA ASP A 931 -54.55 26.46 32.85
C ASP A 931 -53.04 26.56 33.15
N VAL A 932 -52.70 26.61 34.44
CA VAL A 932 -51.33 26.73 34.96
C VAL A 932 -50.93 25.49 35.77
N THR A 933 -51.71 24.42 35.65
CA THR A 933 -51.60 23.21 36.45
C THR A 933 -51.11 22.08 35.57
N ALA A 934 -49.85 21.69 35.71
CA ALA A 934 -49.32 20.56 34.98
C ALA A 934 -50.09 19.27 35.29
N SER A 935 -50.25 18.43 34.26
CA SER A 935 -50.76 17.06 34.40
C SER A 935 -49.90 16.25 35.37
N GLU A 936 -50.43 15.12 35.84
CA GLU A 936 -49.64 14.16 36.60
C GLU A 936 -48.46 13.60 35.78
N SER A 937 -47.34 13.32 36.45
CA SER A 937 -46.16 12.76 35.79
C SER A 937 -46.44 11.33 35.27
N PRO A 938 -45.87 10.94 34.11
CA PRO A 938 -45.95 9.57 33.61
C PRO A 938 -45.42 8.56 34.64
N THR A 939 -46.10 7.43 34.81
CA THR A 939 -45.68 6.38 35.76
C THR A 939 -45.12 5.16 35.03
N ASN A 940 -44.31 4.35 35.72
CA ASN A 940 -43.64 3.17 35.15
C ASN A 940 -42.83 3.47 33.86
N PHE A 941 -42.13 4.60 33.81
CA PHE A 941 -41.20 4.86 32.72
C PHE A 941 -40.01 3.90 32.79
N THR A 942 -39.89 3.02 31.80
CA THR A 942 -38.85 1.99 31.77
C THR A 942 -38.26 1.84 30.38
N ILE A 943 -36.94 1.69 30.32
CA ILE A 943 -36.24 1.24 29.13
C ILE A 943 -36.39 -0.27 29.05
N THR A 944 -37.04 -0.75 28.00
CA THR A 944 -37.37 -2.17 27.81
C THR A 944 -36.35 -2.90 26.95
N ARG A 945 -35.62 -2.16 26.11
CA ARG A 945 -34.51 -2.67 25.30
C ARG A 945 -33.55 -1.52 24.97
N ALA A 946 -32.25 -1.80 25.02
CA ALA A 946 -31.21 -0.96 24.45
C ALA A 946 -30.26 -1.87 23.69
N ALA A 947 -30.18 -1.68 22.37
CA ALA A 947 -29.38 -2.48 21.45
C ALA A 947 -28.83 -1.56 20.35
N PRO A 948 -27.83 -2.02 19.57
CA PRO A 948 -27.33 -1.27 18.43
C PRO A 948 -28.43 -0.75 17.52
N GLY A 949 -28.46 0.56 17.29
CA GLY A 949 -29.45 1.23 16.44
C GLY A 949 -30.87 1.40 17.01
N ASP A 950 -31.21 0.87 18.19
CA ASP A 950 -32.49 1.17 18.85
C ASP A 950 -32.51 1.14 20.39
N VAL A 951 -33.15 2.14 20.99
CA VAL A 951 -33.52 2.17 22.42
C VAL A 951 -35.03 2.29 22.56
N ILE A 952 -35.68 1.26 23.12
CA ILE A 952 -37.14 1.16 23.24
C ILE A 952 -37.60 1.44 24.67
N MET A 953 -38.54 2.37 24.81
CA MET A 953 -39.05 2.86 26.08
C MET A 953 -40.55 2.70 26.17
N THR A 954 -41.04 2.44 27.39
CA THR A 954 -42.48 2.34 27.67
C THR A 954 -42.86 3.06 28.96
N TRP A 955 -44.09 3.55 29.05
CA TRP A 955 -44.67 4.17 30.24
C TRP A 955 -46.18 3.93 30.31
N ASN A 956 -46.77 4.12 31.49
CA ASN A 956 -48.23 4.13 31.64
C ASN A 956 -48.80 5.48 31.18
N PRO A 957 -49.97 5.50 30.53
CA PRO A 957 -50.62 6.74 30.14
C PRO A 957 -51.06 7.54 31.37
N VAL A 958 -50.90 8.86 31.30
CA VAL A 958 -51.41 9.82 32.28
C VAL A 958 -52.93 9.97 32.08
N ALA A 959 -53.67 10.02 33.19
CA ALA A 959 -55.15 9.97 33.17
C ALA A 959 -55.81 11.31 32.84
N ASP A 960 -55.04 12.40 32.85
CA ASP A 960 -55.53 13.75 32.58
C ASP A 960 -55.93 13.89 31.10
N ALA A 961 -57.16 14.37 30.87
CA ALA A 961 -57.77 14.39 29.54
C ALA A 961 -57.20 15.48 28.61
N ASP A 962 -56.36 16.35 29.14
CA ASP A 962 -55.71 17.46 28.47
C ASP A 962 -54.23 17.21 28.17
N VAL A 963 -53.67 16.02 28.42
CA VAL A 963 -52.31 15.68 27.95
C VAL A 963 -52.25 15.83 26.43
N ALA A 964 -51.33 16.65 25.93
CA ALA A 964 -51.13 16.91 24.51
C ALA A 964 -50.01 16.06 23.91
N VAL A 965 -48.86 15.99 24.59
CA VAL A 965 -47.70 15.19 24.19
C VAL A 965 -46.92 14.68 25.41
N TYR A 966 -46.13 13.64 25.21
CA TYR A 966 -45.04 13.27 26.13
C TYR A 966 -43.71 13.73 25.55
N ARG A 967 -42.92 14.45 26.34
CA ARG A 967 -41.58 14.88 25.97
C ARG A 967 -40.56 13.93 26.57
N ILE A 968 -39.77 13.30 25.71
CA ILE A 968 -38.64 12.46 26.07
C ILE A 968 -37.35 13.25 25.83
N ILE A 969 -36.47 13.29 26.81
CA ILE A 969 -35.15 13.93 26.70
C ILE A 969 -34.08 12.87 26.90
N ARG A 970 -33.22 12.70 25.88
CA ARG A 970 -31.96 11.95 25.98
C ARG A 970 -30.87 12.88 26.43
N SER A 971 -30.09 12.47 27.42
CA SER A 971 -28.90 13.17 27.91
C SER A 971 -27.66 12.28 27.74
N GLY A 972 -26.68 12.75 26.96
CA GLY A 972 -25.44 12.02 26.64
C GLY A 972 -24.32 12.92 26.11
N LEU A 973 -23.31 12.32 25.46
CA LEU A 973 -22.11 13.00 24.92
C LEU A 973 -22.44 14.00 23.79
N ASP A 974 -23.58 13.84 23.13
CA ASP A 974 -24.13 14.69 22.08
C ASP A 974 -24.99 15.85 22.63
N GLY A 975 -24.99 16.05 23.95
CA GLY A 975 -25.85 17.03 24.62
C GLY A 975 -27.25 16.47 24.90
N ASN A 976 -28.21 17.37 25.09
CA ASN A 976 -29.61 16.99 25.34
C ASN A 976 -30.40 17.00 24.03
N VAL A 977 -30.91 15.84 23.64
CA VAL A 977 -31.79 15.69 22.46
C VAL A 977 -33.21 15.44 22.94
N THR A 978 -34.19 16.14 22.35
CA THR A 978 -35.59 16.13 22.80
C THR A 978 -36.51 15.56 21.72
N PHE A 979 -37.43 14.70 22.12
CA PHE A 979 -38.43 14.06 21.26
C PHE A 979 -39.82 14.26 21.86
N ASP A 980 -40.78 14.78 21.07
CA ASP A 980 -42.19 14.88 21.48
C ASP A 980 -43.00 13.76 20.83
N VAL A 981 -43.73 13.02 21.67
CA VAL A 981 -44.50 11.83 21.29
C VAL A 981 -46.00 12.10 21.55
N PRO A 982 -46.93 11.67 20.67
CA PRO A 982 -48.36 11.90 20.85
C PRO A 982 -48.92 11.40 22.20
N ALA A 983 -49.96 12.07 22.73
CA ALA A 983 -50.56 11.74 24.03
C ALA A 983 -51.18 10.33 24.15
N ASP A 984 -51.49 9.67 23.04
CA ASP A 984 -51.97 8.28 23.02
C ASP A 984 -50.83 7.25 22.97
N ALA A 985 -49.59 7.69 22.81
CA ALA A 985 -48.42 6.83 22.84
C ALA A 985 -48.05 6.43 24.27
N THR A 986 -47.69 5.16 24.41
CA THR A 986 -47.15 4.56 25.64
C THR A 986 -45.83 3.82 25.37
N LEU A 987 -45.29 4.00 24.17
CA LEU A 987 -44.06 3.40 23.67
C LEU A 987 -43.37 4.38 22.70
N TYR A 988 -42.04 4.46 22.79
CA TYR A 988 -41.19 5.20 21.85
C TYR A 988 -39.89 4.45 21.59
N THR A 989 -39.38 4.55 20.36
CA THR A 989 -38.09 3.98 19.96
C THR A 989 -37.18 5.10 19.49
N ASP A 990 -36.06 5.30 20.16
CA ASP A 990 -34.98 6.18 19.73
C ASP A 990 -34.00 5.40 18.85
N THR A 991 -33.96 5.73 17.56
CA THR A 991 -33.05 5.13 16.56
C THR A 991 -31.84 6.01 16.25
N THR A 992 -31.64 7.08 17.02
CA THR A 992 -30.62 8.12 16.76
C THR A 992 -29.51 8.12 17.81
N ALA A 993 -29.54 7.18 18.75
CA ALA A 993 -28.54 7.04 19.80
C ALA A 993 -27.30 6.31 19.27
N PHE A 994 -26.10 6.75 19.67
CA PHE A 994 -24.84 6.17 19.22
C PHE A 994 -24.51 4.87 19.97
N ASP A 995 -24.02 3.87 19.23
CA ASP A 995 -23.54 2.62 19.80
C ASP A 995 -22.27 2.83 20.63
N GLY A 996 -22.16 2.15 21.77
CA GLY A 996 -21.01 2.27 22.68
C GLY A 996 -21.02 3.50 23.59
N ALA A 997 -22.15 4.20 23.70
CA ALA A 997 -22.36 5.33 24.60
C ALA A 997 -23.36 5.00 25.72
N THR A 998 -23.25 5.72 26.85
CA THR A 998 -24.20 5.64 27.96
C THR A 998 -25.13 6.84 27.93
N TYR A 999 -26.44 6.60 28.04
CA TYR A 999 -27.47 7.63 28.00
C TYR A 999 -28.37 7.55 29.22
N ALA A 1000 -28.81 8.72 29.69
CA ALA A 1000 -29.94 8.85 30.59
C ALA A 1000 -31.13 9.40 29.81
N TYR A 1001 -32.33 8.87 30.08
CA TYR A 1001 -33.55 9.40 29.47
C TYR A 1001 -34.50 9.92 30.54
N SER A 1002 -35.27 10.94 30.20
CA SER A 1002 -36.35 11.42 31.05
C SER A 1002 -37.61 11.64 30.24
N ILE A 1003 -38.76 11.46 30.89
CA ILE A 1003 -40.07 11.71 30.28
C ILE A 1003 -40.89 12.66 31.14
N ALA A 1004 -41.62 13.58 30.50
CA ALA A 1004 -42.64 14.39 31.14
C ALA A 1004 -43.91 14.44 30.27
N ALA A 1005 -45.07 14.44 30.89
CA ALA A 1005 -46.33 14.81 30.24
C ALA A 1005 -46.40 16.33 30.09
N ILE A 1006 -46.90 16.76 28.93
CA ILE A 1006 -47.16 18.15 28.58
C ILE A 1006 -48.64 18.25 28.21
N ASP A 1007 -49.38 19.09 28.92
CA ASP A 1007 -50.81 19.33 28.64
C ASP A 1007 -51.04 20.24 27.42
N GLN A 1008 -52.32 20.44 27.05
CA GLN A 1008 -52.75 21.34 25.97
C GLN A 1008 -52.44 22.81 26.26
N ALA A 1009 -52.18 23.14 27.53
CA ALA A 1009 -51.70 24.42 28.00
C ALA A 1009 -50.18 24.42 28.22
N HIS A 1010 -49.45 23.50 27.57
CA HIS A 1010 -48.06 23.08 27.76
C HIS A 1010 -47.41 23.29 29.15
N ASN A 1011 -48.16 23.09 30.22
CA ASN A 1011 -47.55 22.91 31.52
C ASN A 1011 -46.86 21.54 31.54
N ILE A 1012 -45.60 21.54 31.96
CA ILE A 1012 -44.76 20.34 31.98
C ILE A 1012 -44.82 19.73 33.38
N SER A 1013 -45.25 18.48 33.46
CA SER A 1013 -45.21 17.68 34.69
C SER A 1013 -43.76 17.48 35.18
N GLU A 1014 -43.59 17.06 36.44
CA GLU A 1014 -42.26 16.72 36.96
C GLU A 1014 -41.67 15.54 36.15
N SER A 1015 -40.45 15.70 35.64
CA SER A 1015 -39.83 14.69 34.78
C SER A 1015 -39.48 13.42 35.55
N VAL A 1016 -39.80 12.28 34.97
CA VAL A 1016 -39.40 10.96 35.48
C VAL A 1016 -38.19 10.48 34.70
N VAL A 1017 -37.08 10.26 35.40
CA VAL A 1017 -35.79 9.88 34.81
C VAL A 1017 -35.61 8.36 34.86
N SER A 1018 -35.10 7.76 33.79
CA SER A 1018 -34.67 6.37 33.76
C SER A 1018 -33.38 6.18 34.55
N ASN A 1019 -32.99 4.92 34.78
CA ASN A 1019 -31.58 4.64 35.06
C ASN A 1019 -30.75 4.87 33.78
N ASP A 1020 -29.45 5.09 33.96
CA ASP A 1020 -28.50 5.12 32.84
C ASP A 1020 -28.54 3.79 32.08
N VAL A 1021 -28.47 3.87 30.75
CA VAL A 1021 -28.42 2.71 29.87
C VAL A 1021 -27.21 2.80 28.95
N PHE A 1022 -26.40 1.74 28.93
CA PHE A 1022 -25.29 1.59 28.00
C PHE A 1022 -25.78 0.85 26.76
N ILE A 1023 -25.57 1.44 25.59
CA ILE A 1023 -25.84 0.76 24.31
C ILE A 1023 -24.58 -0.01 23.96
N GLU A 1024 -24.63 -1.34 24.06
CA GLU A 1024 -23.51 -2.18 23.65
C GLU A 1024 -23.19 -1.95 22.18
N ARG A 1025 -21.89 -1.91 21.83
CA ARG A 1025 -21.49 -1.95 20.41
C ARG A 1025 -21.91 -3.31 19.86
N GLY A 1026 -22.54 -3.33 18.69
CA GLY A 1026 -22.93 -4.58 18.07
C GLY A 1026 -21.71 -5.50 17.90
N LEU A 1027 -21.76 -6.68 18.50
CA LEU A 1027 -20.91 -7.79 18.09
C LEU A 1027 -21.41 -8.19 16.69
N ILE A 1028 -20.69 -7.79 15.65
CA ILE A 1028 -21.00 -8.23 14.30
C ILE A 1028 -20.43 -9.66 14.17
N ALA A 1029 -21.35 -10.62 14.13
CA ALA A 1029 -21.09 -11.99 13.67
C ALA A 1029 -21.14 -12.06 12.15
#